data_AF-A0A3P3W2T3-F1
#
_entry.id   AF-A0A3P3W2T3-F1
#
_cell.length_a   1.000
_cell.length_b   1.000
_cell.length_c   1.000
_cell.angle_alpha   90.00
_cell.angle_beta   90.00
_cell.angle_gamma   90.00
#
_symmetry.space_group_name_H-M   'P 1'
#
loop_
_entity.id
_entity.type
_entity.pdbx_description
1 polymer ?
#
loop_
_entity_poly.entity_id
_entity_poly.type
_entity_poly.pdbx_seq_one_letter_code
_entity_poly.pdbx_strand_id
1 'polypeptide(L)'
;MNEHFKMVSEEQVLKIKDYKINSEFTELDYKEVFSIKENKDKIEFVKDILAFANSKGGYIIYGVNNDSNWVGLDERSDEKIDDADLSNIFDNFIDGEINILTNTVEIDSNFFFIIYIHPTTKNEILSFKKDGQYVKKNWGNKPDKNITVFRKGDVYCRRGSRSIKADSLFYKQKSINFGIIENISTQPILYNEFIGRKEYLTDLDNKLNHSYNRIIQIDGIGGIGKTTFVHHYASNLIKDQENRTFDFIIWVSSKRNKYTPNGIKDLSEFIANYKELILEIYDFIQKNNLLDDNDLEESLEPDEIVIDFLSKNKVLLIIDNLETLNDSELIAFLENSPPTLKIILTTRETLGDFYLTRINLHGFEKENEFPEFLNSQYKIFTGKDKPEFIQLYKDNVEELYNYTKGMPLAGQLICHQIAHGTPIQNVINNIKNGKSYENILSFCFKGSIDKLSEIEKTLLYIFSLPEKEEFLNLDDLVYISDYTADQIGITGIPNLTKMSLCYQKLESTATIGYSIPFLAKLYSKQYLNLDNESVILSNYEKFLLEKNKFNSKDITILNLVHRSKAKNLVQKVAAQEALKALTLANYDYDSAIENINELIENNKSFAFLYLIKGKIEENGIYSDSYERAKKEFKMATELDNSFLEAYIELGYLEFKSRFGKRKNAKEIVNNSINYFLKAYALDSKDQRVCLGLAQAYTYKATKTNFTSNKQGRIDLAKKANEYFEKSYHLDEELTSSQIHSNSMAAFNNAINYRNNIRDNEKALEICEFGLKNDPKNYKLLDLKNELIEKIRGNEFSKNPKQYIEENLKNTSWKIK
;
A
#
# COMPACT_ATOMS: atom_id res chain seq x y z
N MET A 1 24.91 -7.19 -55.71
CA MET A 1 24.38 -5.88 -56.13
C MET A 1 24.63 -4.95 -54.96
N ASN A 2 25.44 -3.89 -55.13
CA ASN A 2 25.89 -3.01 -54.04
C ASN A 2 24.69 -2.48 -53.25
N GLU A 3 24.73 -2.52 -51.91
CA GLU A 3 23.62 -2.02 -51.06
C GLU A 3 23.23 -0.57 -51.37
N HIS A 4 24.17 0.23 -51.87
CA HIS A 4 23.95 1.60 -52.32
C HIS A 4 22.86 1.75 -53.40
N PHE A 5 22.76 0.83 -54.38
CA PHE A 5 21.76 0.93 -55.45
C PHE A 5 20.33 0.67 -54.95
N LYS A 6 20.17 0.02 -53.80
CA LYS A 6 18.83 -0.20 -53.20
C LYS A 6 18.23 1.09 -52.65
N MET A 7 19.03 2.11 -52.35
CA MET A 7 18.54 3.32 -51.68
C MET A 7 17.58 4.14 -52.55
N VAL A 8 17.75 4.12 -53.87
CA VAL A 8 16.91 4.85 -54.84
C VAL A 8 16.16 3.89 -55.80
N SER A 9 16.00 2.62 -55.43
CA SER A 9 15.30 1.64 -56.25
C SER A 9 13.78 1.82 -56.19
N GLU A 10 13.06 1.32 -57.19
CA GLU A 10 11.59 1.29 -57.21
C GLU A 10 11.01 0.64 -55.93
N GLU A 11 11.59 -0.47 -55.47
CA GLU A 11 11.18 -1.15 -54.24
C GLU A 11 11.26 -0.24 -53.00
N GLN A 12 12.32 0.57 -52.89
CA GLN A 12 12.49 1.47 -51.76
C GLN A 12 11.49 2.63 -51.80
N VAL A 13 11.20 3.14 -52.99
CA VAL A 13 10.21 4.21 -53.18
C VAL A 13 8.81 3.70 -52.88
N LEU A 14 8.47 2.47 -53.30
CA LEU A 14 7.22 1.81 -52.93
C LEU A 14 7.10 1.63 -51.42
N LYS A 15 8.17 1.23 -50.72
CA LYS A 15 8.16 1.17 -49.24
C LYS A 15 7.84 2.53 -48.62
N ILE A 16 8.48 3.61 -49.08
CA ILE A 16 8.21 4.97 -48.58
C ILE A 16 6.74 5.36 -48.82
N LYS A 17 6.22 5.08 -50.03
CA LYS A 17 4.80 5.30 -50.39
C LYS A 17 3.84 4.49 -49.50
N ASP A 18 4.16 3.22 -49.23
CA ASP A 18 3.33 2.30 -48.46
C ASP A 18 3.23 2.66 -46.97
N TYR A 19 4.24 3.34 -46.41
CA TYR A 19 4.16 3.90 -45.06
C TYR A 19 3.12 5.03 -44.93
N LYS A 20 2.58 5.56 -46.04
CA LYS A 20 1.56 6.61 -46.07
C LYS A 20 1.92 7.82 -45.20
N ILE A 21 3.19 8.21 -45.26
CA ILE A 21 3.72 9.36 -44.53
C ILE A 21 3.21 10.62 -45.22
N ASN A 22 2.27 11.32 -44.58
CA ASN A 22 1.67 12.57 -45.10
C ASN A 22 2.36 13.83 -44.56
N SER A 23 3.52 13.70 -43.93
CA SER A 23 4.23 14.79 -43.26
C SER A 23 5.72 14.77 -43.61
N GLU A 24 6.25 15.93 -43.96
CA GLU A 24 7.68 16.15 -44.22
C GLU A 24 8.47 16.27 -42.92
N PHE A 25 9.69 15.74 -42.92
CA PHE A 25 10.57 15.78 -41.76
C PHE A 25 12.02 16.10 -42.16
N THR A 26 12.95 15.99 -41.21
CA THR A 26 14.38 16.29 -41.41
C THR A 26 15.03 15.45 -42.50
N GLU A 27 14.52 14.23 -42.74
CA GLU A 27 15.11 13.20 -43.62
C GLU A 27 14.25 12.88 -44.86
N LEU A 28 13.09 13.53 -45.03
CA LEU A 28 12.19 13.32 -46.17
C LEU A 28 11.48 14.62 -46.57
N ASP A 29 11.59 14.99 -47.84
CA ASP A 29 10.91 16.12 -48.47
C ASP A 29 10.11 15.63 -49.68
N TYR A 30 8.90 16.17 -49.87
CA TYR A 30 8.10 15.93 -51.06
C TYR A 30 8.05 17.20 -51.90
N LYS A 31 8.26 17.07 -53.20
CA LYS A 31 8.16 18.19 -54.13
C LYS A 31 7.35 17.75 -55.35
N GLU A 32 6.55 18.66 -55.89
CA GLU A 32 5.69 18.31 -57.02
C GLU A 32 6.49 18.29 -58.33
N VAL A 33 7.37 19.27 -58.50
CA VAL A 33 8.07 19.54 -59.76
C VAL A 33 9.58 19.61 -59.53
N PHE A 34 10.35 18.91 -60.36
CA PHE A 34 11.80 19.06 -60.39
C PHE A 34 12.21 19.95 -61.56
N SER A 35 12.81 21.13 -61.28
CA SER A 35 13.44 21.93 -62.32
C SER A 35 14.71 22.61 -61.82
N ILE A 36 15.72 22.63 -62.68
CA ILE A 36 16.97 23.36 -62.50
C ILE A 36 17.25 24.28 -63.70
N LYS A 37 16.24 24.66 -64.47
CA LYS A 37 16.39 25.56 -65.62
C LYS A 37 16.64 27.01 -65.19
N GLU A 38 15.81 27.53 -64.30
CA GLU A 38 15.89 28.90 -63.82
C GLU A 38 16.90 29.04 -62.67
N ASN A 39 17.57 30.21 -62.59
CA ASN A 39 18.56 30.46 -61.55
C ASN A 39 17.96 30.40 -60.14
N LYS A 40 16.69 30.81 -59.98
CA LYS A 40 15.96 30.69 -58.72
C LYS A 40 15.87 29.24 -58.26
N ASP A 41 15.46 28.34 -59.14
CA ASP A 41 15.23 26.94 -58.79
C ASP A 41 16.55 26.21 -58.51
N LYS A 42 17.62 26.54 -59.25
CA LYS A 42 18.99 26.10 -58.90
C LYS A 42 19.40 26.49 -57.49
N ILE A 43 19.17 27.75 -57.10
CA ILE A 43 19.57 28.27 -55.78
C ILE A 43 18.79 27.58 -54.66
N GLU A 44 17.46 27.44 -54.81
CA GLU A 44 16.63 26.75 -53.82
C GLU A 44 16.98 25.26 -53.71
N PHE A 45 17.24 24.61 -54.86
CA PHE A 45 17.67 23.22 -54.92
C PHE A 45 18.99 22.99 -54.17
N VAL A 46 20.03 23.79 -54.46
CA VAL A 46 21.34 23.69 -53.79
C VAL A 46 21.20 23.95 -52.29
N LYS A 47 20.36 24.91 -51.89
CA LYS A 47 20.12 25.21 -50.48
C LYS A 47 19.57 23.99 -49.74
N ASP A 48 18.56 23.33 -50.32
CA ASP A 48 17.96 22.14 -49.73
C ASP A 48 18.97 20.97 -49.69
N ILE A 49 19.68 20.71 -50.78
CA ILE A 49 20.69 19.64 -50.84
C ILE A 49 21.79 19.84 -49.79
N LEU A 50 22.32 21.07 -49.65
CA LEU A 50 23.32 21.40 -48.62
C LEU A 50 22.76 21.20 -47.21
N ALA A 51 21.52 21.63 -46.97
CA ALA A 51 20.87 21.47 -45.68
C ALA A 51 20.68 19.99 -45.30
N PHE A 52 20.25 19.15 -46.24
CA PHE A 52 20.13 17.70 -46.06
C PHE A 52 21.49 17.06 -45.78
N ALA A 53 22.51 17.36 -46.60
CA ALA A 53 23.85 16.81 -46.47
C ALA A 53 24.49 17.15 -45.10
N ASN A 54 24.38 18.41 -44.67
CA ASN A 54 24.89 18.84 -43.36
C ASN A 54 24.16 18.19 -42.18
N SER A 55 22.90 17.77 -42.39
CA SER A 55 22.06 17.15 -41.37
C SER A 55 22.29 15.63 -41.32
N LYS A 56 21.21 14.84 -41.29
CA LYS A 56 21.26 13.36 -41.28
C LYS A 56 21.19 12.74 -42.68
N GLY A 57 21.29 13.56 -43.74
CA GLY A 57 20.95 13.13 -45.09
C GLY A 57 19.45 12.92 -45.23
N GLY A 58 19.03 12.19 -46.28
CA GLY A 58 17.62 11.86 -46.48
C GLY A 58 17.21 11.78 -47.94
N TYR A 59 15.89 11.83 -48.14
CA TYR A 59 15.23 11.69 -49.44
C TYR A 59 14.54 12.99 -49.83
N ILE A 60 14.66 13.34 -51.10
CA ILE A 60 13.77 14.31 -51.76
C ILE A 60 13.09 13.56 -52.89
N ILE A 61 11.75 13.48 -52.85
CA ILE A 61 10.94 12.76 -53.83
C ILE A 61 10.11 13.77 -54.61
N TYR A 62 10.34 13.81 -55.92
CA TYR A 62 9.63 14.66 -56.86
C TYR A 62 8.48 13.92 -57.54
N GLY A 63 7.39 14.63 -57.85
CA GLY A 63 6.13 14.08 -58.35
C GLY A 63 5.07 13.88 -57.26
N VAL A 64 5.27 14.45 -56.06
CA VAL A 64 4.32 14.40 -54.95
C VAL A 64 3.83 15.81 -54.64
N ASN A 65 2.52 16.04 -54.68
CA ASN A 65 1.95 17.38 -54.47
C ASN A 65 1.91 17.76 -52.97
N ASN A 66 1.54 19.01 -52.68
CA ASN A 66 1.48 19.53 -51.31
C ASN A 66 0.49 18.78 -50.38
N ASP A 67 -0.47 18.05 -50.95
CA ASP A 67 -1.41 17.21 -50.21
C ASP A 67 -0.86 15.78 -49.99
N SER A 68 0.43 15.56 -50.23
CA SER A 68 1.12 14.27 -50.20
C SER A 68 0.56 13.24 -51.21
N ASN A 69 -0.11 13.69 -52.27
CA ASN A 69 -0.60 12.80 -53.33
C ASN A 69 0.51 12.56 -54.37
N TRP A 70 0.73 11.29 -54.69
CA TRP A 70 1.73 10.83 -55.66
C TRP A 70 1.18 10.99 -57.08
N VAL A 71 1.29 12.21 -57.62
CA VAL A 71 0.70 12.63 -58.91
C VAL A 71 1.61 12.39 -60.12
N GLY A 72 2.90 12.14 -59.89
CA GLY A 72 3.91 11.98 -60.94
C GLY A 72 4.50 13.31 -61.41
N LEU A 73 5.62 13.23 -62.11
CA LEU A 73 6.23 14.37 -62.80
C LEU A 73 5.40 14.75 -64.03
N ASP A 74 5.22 16.04 -64.25
CA ASP A 74 4.54 16.59 -65.42
C ASP A 74 5.47 17.45 -66.30
N GLU A 75 4.90 18.09 -67.32
CA GLU A 75 5.63 18.92 -68.31
C GLU A 75 6.41 20.10 -67.70
N ARG A 76 6.12 20.49 -66.44
CA ARG A 76 6.89 21.53 -65.73
C ARG A 76 8.25 21.00 -65.27
N SER A 77 8.40 19.68 -65.14
CA SER A 77 9.64 19.06 -64.69
C SER A 77 10.66 18.93 -65.83
N ASP A 78 11.94 18.82 -65.49
CA ASP A 78 12.99 18.65 -66.47
C ASP A 78 13.00 17.20 -67.03
N GLU A 79 12.89 17.06 -68.37
CA GLU A 79 12.76 15.75 -69.05
C GLU A 79 14.01 14.87 -68.96
N LYS A 80 15.19 15.47 -68.83
CA LYS A 80 16.47 14.78 -68.70
C LYS A 80 17.26 15.39 -67.56
N ILE A 81 17.75 14.53 -66.67
CA ILE A 81 18.54 14.89 -65.51
C ILE A 81 19.90 14.21 -65.69
N ASP A 82 20.95 14.99 -65.86
CA ASP A 82 22.33 14.52 -65.96
C ASP A 82 23.05 14.74 -64.63
N ASP A 83 23.66 13.69 -64.09
CA ASP A 83 24.45 13.77 -62.85
C ASP A 83 25.63 14.74 -62.97
N ALA A 84 26.17 14.93 -64.19
CA ALA A 84 27.20 15.92 -64.45
C ALA A 84 26.69 17.36 -64.26
N ASP A 85 25.44 17.64 -64.66
CA ASP A 85 24.82 18.96 -64.47
C ASP A 85 24.59 19.25 -62.98
N LEU A 86 24.14 18.25 -62.21
CA LEU A 86 23.98 18.37 -60.77
C LEU A 86 25.32 18.62 -60.07
N SER A 87 26.36 17.86 -60.44
CA SER A 87 27.72 18.03 -59.91
C SER A 87 28.27 19.43 -60.17
N ASN A 88 28.14 19.93 -61.42
CA ASN A 88 28.55 21.28 -61.79
C ASN A 88 27.79 22.37 -61.00
N ILE A 89 26.51 22.14 -60.70
CA ILE A 89 25.73 23.05 -59.86
C ILE A 89 26.29 23.06 -58.43
N PHE A 90 26.55 21.90 -57.82
CA PHE A 90 27.09 21.81 -56.47
C PHE A 90 28.48 22.44 -56.38
N ASP A 91 29.40 22.12 -57.30
CA ASP A 91 30.77 22.66 -57.33
C ASP A 91 30.82 24.19 -57.38
N ASN A 92 29.83 24.78 -58.06
CA ASN A 92 29.71 26.22 -58.26
C ASN A 92 29.18 26.98 -57.03
N PHE A 93 28.44 26.31 -56.14
CA PHE A 93 27.80 26.95 -54.98
C PHE A 93 28.32 26.47 -53.63
N ILE A 94 28.82 25.24 -53.51
CA ILE A 94 29.09 24.57 -52.24
C ILE A 94 30.59 24.37 -52.02
N ASP A 95 31.05 24.63 -50.80
CA ASP A 95 32.43 24.45 -50.37
C ASP A 95 32.64 23.09 -49.71
N GLY A 96 32.87 22.08 -50.57
CA GLY A 96 33.12 20.68 -50.23
C GLY A 96 32.46 19.76 -51.25
N GLU A 97 32.44 18.46 -50.98
CA GLU A 97 31.84 17.44 -51.85
C GLU A 97 30.47 17.02 -51.32
N ILE A 98 29.50 16.84 -52.22
CA ILE A 98 28.19 16.27 -51.89
C ILE A 98 28.03 14.95 -52.63
N ASN A 99 27.71 13.92 -51.85
CA ASN A 99 27.39 12.60 -52.36
C ASN A 99 25.86 12.44 -52.41
N ILE A 100 25.33 12.31 -53.63
CA ILE A 100 23.93 11.98 -53.87
C ILE A 100 23.80 10.72 -54.73
N LEU A 101 22.66 10.06 -54.62
CA LEU A 101 22.19 9.06 -55.57
C LEU A 101 20.87 9.54 -56.16
N THR A 102 20.72 9.42 -57.47
CA THR A 102 19.54 9.85 -58.21
C THR A 102 18.94 8.67 -58.95
N ASN A 103 17.61 8.64 -59.08
CA ASN A 103 16.95 7.69 -59.96
C ASN A 103 15.56 8.21 -60.37
N THR A 104 15.10 7.81 -61.56
CA THR A 104 13.72 8.02 -61.98
C THR A 104 13.01 6.67 -62.05
N VAL A 105 11.94 6.52 -61.28
CA VAL A 105 11.18 5.26 -61.19
C VAL A 105 9.77 5.46 -61.72
N GLU A 106 9.21 4.42 -62.34
CA GLU A 106 7.83 4.40 -62.81
C GLU A 106 6.98 3.64 -61.78
N ILE A 107 5.93 4.28 -61.26
CA ILE A 107 4.97 3.67 -60.31
C ILE A 107 3.56 4.03 -60.78
N ASP A 108 2.70 3.04 -60.97
CA ASP A 108 1.31 3.23 -61.43
C ASP A 108 1.21 4.08 -62.72
N SER A 109 2.12 3.85 -63.68
CA SER A 109 2.24 4.61 -64.94
C SER A 109 2.61 6.09 -64.79
N ASN A 110 3.06 6.51 -63.61
CA ASN A 110 3.58 7.86 -63.34
C ASN A 110 5.08 7.78 -63.01
N PHE A 111 5.85 8.76 -63.46
CA PHE A 111 7.29 8.84 -63.17
C PHE A 111 7.55 9.70 -61.94
N PHE A 112 8.51 9.28 -61.11
CA PHE A 112 8.95 9.99 -59.91
C PHE A 112 10.47 10.12 -59.94
N PHE A 113 11.00 11.29 -59.59
CA PHE A 113 12.44 11.51 -59.48
C PHE A 113 12.85 11.53 -58.01
N ILE A 114 13.80 10.69 -57.64
CA ILE A 114 14.23 10.50 -56.26
C ILE A 114 15.68 10.86 -56.13
N ILE A 115 15.98 11.67 -55.13
CA ILE A 115 17.33 11.99 -54.72
C ILE A 115 17.51 11.47 -53.29
N TYR A 116 18.51 10.62 -53.10
CA TYR A 116 19.04 10.30 -51.79
C TYR A 116 20.30 11.09 -51.54
N ILE A 117 20.31 11.90 -50.49
CA ILE A 117 21.46 12.71 -50.06
C ILE A 117 22.16 11.99 -48.92
N HIS A 118 23.45 11.69 -49.08
CA HIS A 118 24.25 11.14 -48.00
C HIS A 118 24.58 12.23 -46.96
N PRO A 119 24.51 11.91 -45.65
CA PRO A 119 25.01 12.83 -44.62
C PRO A 119 26.52 13.03 -44.77
N THR A 120 26.98 14.26 -44.53
CA THR A 120 28.41 14.55 -44.37
C THR A 120 28.92 13.92 -43.07
N THR A 121 30.22 13.67 -43.03
CA THR A 121 30.85 13.14 -41.80
C THR A 121 30.71 14.12 -40.65
N LYS A 122 30.78 13.65 -39.39
CA LYS A 122 30.60 14.49 -38.20
C LYS A 122 31.56 15.70 -38.11
N ASN A 123 32.73 15.62 -38.75
CA ASN A 123 33.75 16.67 -38.74
C ASN A 123 33.65 17.62 -39.94
N GLU A 124 32.68 17.39 -40.83
CA GLU A 124 32.54 18.09 -42.09
C GLU A 124 31.23 18.88 -42.11
N ILE A 125 31.37 20.20 -42.25
CA ILE A 125 30.25 21.14 -42.32
C ILE A 125 30.44 21.95 -43.61
N LEU A 126 29.52 21.76 -44.55
CA LEU A 126 29.53 22.41 -45.84
C LEU A 126 28.96 23.83 -45.71
N SER A 127 29.57 24.76 -46.44
CA SER A 127 29.12 26.16 -46.53
C SER A 127 29.01 26.60 -47.99
N PHE A 128 28.40 27.76 -48.26
CA PHE A 128 28.32 28.27 -49.62
C PHE A 128 29.58 29.04 -50.05
N LYS A 129 30.12 28.76 -51.25
CA LYS A 129 31.28 29.46 -51.85
C LYS A 129 30.96 30.90 -52.28
N LYS A 130 29.70 31.20 -52.57
CA LYS A 130 29.23 32.49 -53.10
C LYS A 130 27.78 32.76 -52.73
N ASP A 131 27.33 33.98 -52.98
CA ASP A 131 25.94 34.38 -52.75
C ASP A 131 24.97 33.71 -53.73
N GLY A 132 23.89 33.14 -53.20
CA GLY A 132 22.75 32.66 -53.97
C GLY A 132 21.69 33.76 -54.08
N GLN A 133 21.67 34.47 -55.21
CA GLN A 133 20.72 35.56 -55.45
C GLN A 133 19.97 35.39 -56.77
N TYR A 134 18.69 35.77 -56.78
CA TYR A 134 17.89 35.83 -58.00
C TYR A 134 16.95 37.04 -58.00
N VAL A 135 16.59 37.50 -59.19
CA VAL A 135 15.68 38.63 -59.37
C VAL A 135 14.23 38.14 -59.41
N LYS A 136 13.40 38.57 -58.45
CA LYS A 136 11.97 38.31 -58.43
C LYS A 136 11.23 39.44 -59.14
N LYS A 137 10.60 39.13 -60.27
CA LYS A 137 9.72 40.05 -60.98
C LYS A 137 8.47 40.32 -60.14
N ASN A 138 8.19 41.59 -59.86
CA ASN A 138 6.99 41.98 -59.13
C ASN A 138 5.81 42.17 -60.08
N TRP A 139 4.59 41.96 -59.58
CA TRP A 139 3.38 42.18 -60.36
C TRP A 139 3.04 43.68 -60.42
N GLY A 140 2.83 44.20 -61.64
CA GLY A 140 2.58 45.64 -61.90
C GLY A 140 3.85 46.49 -62.04
N ASN A 141 3.74 47.82 -61.91
CA ASN A 141 4.85 48.78 -62.07
C ASN A 141 5.83 48.85 -60.87
N LYS A 142 5.91 47.80 -60.05
CA LYS A 142 6.86 47.76 -58.92
C LYS A 142 8.23 47.30 -59.42
N PRO A 143 9.33 47.92 -58.99
CA PRO A 143 10.66 47.50 -59.41
C PRO A 143 10.94 46.05 -59.00
N ASP A 144 11.68 45.35 -59.85
CA ASP A 144 12.14 43.99 -59.57
C ASP A 144 12.94 43.95 -58.27
N LYS A 145 12.70 42.92 -57.46
CA LYS A 145 13.37 42.77 -56.17
C LYS A 145 14.47 41.71 -56.28
N ASN A 146 15.71 42.09 -56.00
CA ASN A 146 16.78 41.11 -55.84
C ASN A 146 16.58 40.37 -54.50
N ILE A 147 16.50 39.04 -54.55
CA ILE A 147 16.31 38.18 -53.39
C ILE A 147 17.62 37.42 -53.16
N THR A 148 18.23 37.64 -51.99
CA THR A 148 19.34 36.82 -51.51
C THR A 148 18.78 35.68 -50.67
N VAL A 149 19.02 34.45 -51.10
CA VAL A 149 18.59 33.24 -50.38
C VAL A 149 19.64 32.85 -49.35
N PHE A 150 20.91 32.86 -49.73
CA PHE A 150 22.06 32.62 -48.84
C PHE A 150 23.26 33.45 -49.29
N ARG A 151 24.19 33.69 -48.37
CA ARG A 151 25.45 34.42 -48.61
C ARG A 151 26.64 33.48 -48.60
N LYS A 152 27.76 33.94 -49.16
CA LYS A 152 29.04 33.26 -49.02
C LYS A 152 29.36 32.99 -47.54
N GLY A 153 29.74 31.74 -47.23
CA GLY A 153 30.08 31.27 -45.89
C GLY A 153 28.88 30.86 -45.04
N ASP A 154 27.64 31.09 -45.50
CA ASP A 154 26.47 30.61 -44.78
C ASP A 154 26.46 29.06 -44.75
N VAL A 155 26.08 28.51 -43.61
CA VAL A 155 25.84 27.08 -43.38
C VAL A 155 24.34 26.90 -43.16
N TYR A 156 23.77 25.88 -43.79
CA TYR A 156 22.36 25.54 -43.64
C TYR A 156 22.20 24.10 -43.14
N CYS A 157 21.09 23.86 -42.43
CA CYS A 157 20.69 22.57 -41.88
C CYS A 157 19.17 22.38 -41.95
N ARG A 158 18.70 21.15 -41.73
CA ARG A 158 17.28 20.79 -41.68
C ARG A 158 16.76 20.91 -40.24
N ARG A 159 15.67 21.66 -40.05
CA ARG A 159 14.84 21.67 -38.83
C ARG A 159 13.41 21.31 -39.20
N GLY A 160 13.02 20.08 -38.90
CA GLY A 160 11.76 19.53 -39.42
C GLY A 160 11.77 19.57 -40.94
N SER A 161 10.73 20.14 -41.56
CA SER A 161 10.62 20.27 -43.01
C SER A 161 11.35 21.47 -43.63
N ARG A 162 12.03 22.30 -42.81
CA ARG A 162 12.63 23.56 -43.30
C ARG A 162 14.15 23.49 -43.37
N SER A 163 14.69 24.02 -44.45
CA SER A 163 16.11 24.34 -44.61
C SER A 163 16.38 25.74 -44.04
N ILE A 164 17.05 25.81 -42.88
CA ILE A 164 17.34 27.07 -42.17
C ILE A 164 18.84 27.28 -42.03
N LYS A 165 19.25 28.51 -41.73
CA LYS A 165 20.64 28.81 -41.38
C LYS A 165 21.01 28.09 -40.08
N ALA A 166 22.22 27.52 -40.03
CA ALA A 166 22.70 26.79 -38.87
C ALA A 166 22.85 27.70 -37.64
N ASP A 167 22.28 27.25 -36.53
CA ASP A 167 22.36 27.85 -35.20
C ASP A 167 23.43 27.14 -34.34
N SER A 168 23.69 27.66 -33.15
CA SER A 168 24.63 27.09 -32.19
C SER A 168 24.29 25.63 -31.84
N LEU A 169 22.99 25.32 -31.71
CA LEU A 169 22.47 23.98 -31.46
C LEU A 169 22.81 23.00 -32.60
N PHE A 170 22.71 23.40 -33.88
CA PHE A 170 23.14 22.57 -35.01
C PHE A 170 24.61 22.18 -34.89
N TYR A 171 25.50 23.15 -34.63
CA TYR A 171 26.94 22.86 -34.51
C TYR A 171 27.21 21.89 -33.37
N LYS A 172 26.53 22.07 -32.23
CA LYS A 172 26.64 21.15 -31.10
C LYS A 172 26.14 19.76 -31.46
N GLN A 173 24.95 19.64 -32.05
CA GLN A 173 24.38 18.36 -32.47
C GLN A 173 25.30 17.67 -33.50
N LYS A 174 25.78 18.39 -34.52
CA LYS A 174 26.70 17.85 -35.53
C LYS A 174 27.98 17.30 -34.90
N SER A 175 28.55 17.99 -33.91
CA SER A 175 29.77 17.54 -33.21
C SER A 175 29.62 16.19 -32.49
N ILE A 176 28.39 15.85 -32.10
CA ILE A 176 28.02 14.57 -31.48
C ILE A 176 27.22 13.65 -32.43
N ASN A 177 27.30 13.89 -33.73
CA ASN A 177 26.60 13.12 -34.76
C ASN A 177 25.08 13.03 -34.52
N PHE A 178 24.47 14.18 -34.19
CA PHE A 178 23.05 14.35 -33.84
C PHE A 178 22.59 13.46 -32.68
N GLY A 179 23.51 13.07 -31.79
CA GLY A 179 23.25 12.41 -30.51
C GLY A 179 22.45 13.28 -29.53
N ILE A 180 22.09 12.67 -28.40
CA ILE A 180 21.49 13.38 -27.26
C ILE A 180 22.58 14.24 -26.59
N ILE A 181 22.29 15.51 -26.34
CA ILE A 181 23.20 16.40 -25.58
C ILE A 181 22.93 16.16 -24.09
N GLU A 182 23.95 15.77 -23.35
CA GLU A 182 23.80 15.25 -21.99
C GLU A 182 24.99 15.55 -21.07
N ASN A 183 24.79 15.45 -19.76
CA ASN A 183 25.83 15.59 -18.73
C ASN A 183 25.91 14.38 -17.77
N ILE A 184 25.21 13.29 -18.07
CA ILE A 184 25.26 12.02 -17.32
C ILE A 184 26.62 11.36 -17.47
N SER A 185 27.21 11.36 -18.66
CA SER A 185 28.54 10.76 -18.88
C SER A 185 29.67 11.46 -18.11
N THR A 186 29.43 12.70 -17.67
CA THR A 186 30.35 13.46 -16.81
C THR A 186 30.21 13.09 -15.33
N GLN A 187 29.17 12.34 -14.95
CA GLN A 187 28.97 11.87 -13.58
C GLN A 187 29.99 10.77 -13.23
N PRO A 188 30.40 10.66 -11.96
CA PRO A 188 31.31 9.61 -11.54
C PRO A 188 30.68 8.23 -11.73
N ILE A 189 31.48 7.23 -12.12
CA ILE A 189 31.02 5.85 -12.25
C ILE A 189 30.35 5.41 -10.94
N LEU A 190 29.05 5.10 -11.03
CA LEU A 190 28.20 4.80 -9.88
C LEU A 190 28.21 3.31 -9.54
N TYR A 191 28.41 2.45 -10.53
CA TYR A 191 28.38 0.99 -10.41
C TYR A 191 29.30 0.37 -11.46
N ASN A 192 29.81 -0.84 -11.17
CA ASN A 192 30.65 -1.59 -12.11
C ASN A 192 29.80 -2.47 -13.04
N GLU A 193 28.78 -3.10 -12.48
CA GLU A 193 27.84 -3.98 -13.17
C GLU A 193 26.43 -3.67 -12.66
N PHE A 194 25.46 -3.61 -13.57
CA PHE A 194 24.06 -3.38 -13.22
C PHE A 194 23.33 -4.72 -13.15
N ILE A 195 22.75 -5.03 -11.98
CA ILE A 195 22.13 -6.33 -11.70
C ILE A 195 20.62 -6.16 -11.53
N GLY A 196 19.85 -7.05 -12.16
CA GLY A 196 18.40 -7.15 -11.96
C GLY A 196 17.60 -5.90 -12.37
N ARG A 197 16.53 -5.64 -11.61
CA ARG A 197 15.59 -4.51 -11.72
C ARG A 197 14.87 -4.40 -13.06
N LYS A 198 14.71 -5.50 -13.79
CA LYS A 198 14.08 -5.53 -15.11
C LYS A 198 12.64 -5.03 -15.07
N GLU A 199 11.89 -5.43 -14.05
CA GLU A 199 10.51 -5.00 -13.86
C GLU A 199 10.41 -3.50 -13.62
N TYR A 200 11.27 -2.95 -12.74
CA TYR A 200 11.35 -1.51 -12.50
C TYR A 200 11.77 -0.72 -13.74
N LEU A 201 12.72 -1.22 -14.55
CA LEU A 201 13.12 -0.58 -15.80
C LEU A 201 11.96 -0.53 -16.80
N THR A 202 11.21 -1.63 -16.90
CA THR A 202 10.04 -1.73 -17.79
C THR A 202 8.93 -0.79 -17.34
N ASP A 203 8.67 -0.73 -16.02
CA ASP A 203 7.68 0.16 -15.43
C ASP A 203 8.07 1.64 -15.62
N LEU A 204 9.34 1.98 -15.43
CA LEU A 204 9.85 3.33 -15.68
C LEU A 204 9.70 3.71 -17.15
N ASP A 205 10.02 2.81 -18.08
CA ASP A 205 9.89 3.08 -19.51
C ASP A 205 8.45 3.33 -19.93
N ASN A 206 7.53 2.46 -19.50
CA ASN A 206 6.09 2.62 -19.74
C ASN A 206 5.57 3.93 -19.17
N LYS A 207 5.99 4.28 -17.94
CA LYS A 207 5.58 5.51 -17.28
C LYS A 207 6.14 6.75 -17.97
N LEU A 208 7.40 6.73 -18.43
CA LEU A 208 8.03 7.87 -19.08
C LEU A 208 7.44 8.16 -20.47
N ASN A 209 7.13 7.09 -21.22
CA ASN A 209 6.55 7.18 -22.55
C ASN A 209 5.06 7.58 -22.53
N HIS A 210 4.40 7.53 -21.37
CA HIS A 210 3.01 7.95 -21.23
C HIS A 210 2.88 9.49 -21.29
N SER A 211 1.97 10.01 -22.13
CA SER A 211 1.81 11.46 -22.35
C SER A 211 1.43 12.25 -21.08
N TYR A 212 0.51 11.72 -20.26
CA TYR A 212 0.09 12.35 -19.00
C TYR A 212 1.14 12.34 -17.87
N ASN A 213 2.16 11.48 -17.95
CA ASN A 213 3.14 11.35 -16.88
C ASN A 213 4.31 12.31 -17.15
N ARG A 214 4.20 13.55 -16.68
CA ARG A 214 5.29 14.53 -16.82
C ARG A 214 6.38 14.38 -15.77
N ILE A 215 6.00 13.95 -14.57
CA ILE A 215 6.89 13.83 -13.42
C ILE A 215 6.76 12.41 -12.87
N ILE A 216 7.91 11.74 -12.72
CA ILE A 216 8.01 10.39 -12.17
C ILE A 216 8.92 10.45 -10.95
N GLN A 217 8.41 9.98 -9.82
CA GLN A 217 9.16 9.93 -8.58
C GLN A 217 9.65 8.51 -8.31
N ILE A 218 10.96 8.39 -8.11
CA ILE A 218 11.63 7.17 -7.67
C ILE A 218 11.97 7.34 -6.19
N ASP A 219 11.30 6.59 -5.33
CA ASP A 219 11.49 6.67 -3.89
C ASP A 219 11.89 5.33 -3.29
N GLY A 220 12.25 5.35 -2.01
CA GLY A 220 12.74 4.17 -1.30
C GLY A 220 13.86 4.52 -0.33
N ILE A 221 14.29 3.54 0.46
CA ILE A 221 15.20 3.78 1.58
C ILE A 221 16.62 4.21 1.14
N GLY A 222 17.38 4.81 2.06
CA GLY A 222 18.78 5.16 1.82
C GLY A 222 19.63 3.92 1.47
N GLY A 223 20.51 4.02 0.47
CA GLY A 223 21.38 2.91 0.06
C GLY A 223 20.72 1.83 -0.82
N ILE A 224 19.46 2.01 -1.23
CA ILE A 224 18.73 1.05 -2.07
C ILE A 224 19.11 1.10 -3.56
N GLY A 225 19.83 2.14 -4.01
CA GLY A 225 20.34 2.25 -5.38
C GLY A 225 19.47 3.06 -6.35
N LYS A 226 18.63 4.00 -5.87
CA LYS A 226 17.79 4.88 -6.72
C LYS A 226 18.60 5.66 -7.77
N THR A 227 19.65 6.35 -7.32
CA THR A 227 20.58 7.12 -8.17
C THR A 227 21.21 6.23 -9.24
N THR A 228 21.70 5.05 -8.85
CA THR A 228 22.24 4.03 -9.78
C THR A 228 21.20 3.55 -10.79
N PHE A 229 19.96 3.30 -10.34
CA PHE A 229 18.85 2.85 -11.18
C PHE A 229 18.50 3.89 -12.26
N VAL A 230 18.29 5.15 -11.88
CA VAL A 230 17.97 6.22 -12.84
C VAL A 230 19.13 6.50 -13.77
N HIS A 231 20.37 6.52 -13.26
CA HIS A 231 21.56 6.68 -14.10
C HIS A 231 21.69 5.57 -15.13
N HIS A 232 21.46 4.31 -14.75
CA HIS A 232 21.50 3.18 -15.68
C HIS A 232 20.45 3.33 -16.78
N TYR A 233 19.20 3.63 -16.40
CA TYR A 233 18.11 3.83 -17.35
C TYR A 233 18.44 4.96 -18.34
N ALA A 234 18.86 6.13 -17.84
CA ALA A 234 19.22 7.26 -18.70
C ALA A 234 20.44 6.98 -19.58
N SER A 235 21.43 6.22 -19.09
CA SER A 235 22.57 5.76 -19.89
C SER A 235 22.15 4.84 -21.04
N ASN A 236 21.10 4.02 -20.85
CA ASN A 236 20.56 3.18 -21.92
C ASN A 236 19.79 4.01 -22.95
N LEU A 237 19.03 5.02 -22.52
CA LEU A 237 18.37 5.96 -23.43
C LEU A 237 19.36 6.70 -24.35
N ILE A 238 20.53 7.08 -23.82
CA ILE A 238 21.59 7.72 -24.64
C ILE A 238 22.14 6.76 -25.71
N LYS A 239 22.22 5.46 -25.40
CA LYS A 239 22.75 4.44 -26.31
C LYS A 239 21.74 4.00 -27.37
N ASP A 240 20.44 4.04 -27.05
CA ASP A 240 19.38 3.72 -28.00
C ASP A 240 19.23 4.85 -29.04
N GLN A 241 19.88 4.68 -30.19
CA GLN A 241 19.84 5.67 -31.26
C GLN A 241 18.59 5.57 -32.13
N GLU A 242 17.90 4.42 -32.11
CA GLU A 242 16.77 4.14 -33.00
C GLU A 242 15.46 4.71 -32.42
N ASN A 243 15.28 4.70 -31.10
CA ASN A 243 14.08 5.21 -30.42
C ASN A 243 14.32 6.53 -29.67
N ARG A 244 15.02 7.49 -30.29
CA ARG A 244 15.32 8.78 -29.63
C ARG A 244 14.05 9.62 -29.41
N THR A 245 13.66 9.77 -28.15
CA THR A 245 12.52 10.58 -27.72
C THR A 245 12.91 11.97 -27.20
N PHE A 246 14.14 12.15 -26.74
CA PHE A 246 14.66 13.40 -26.14
C PHE A 246 15.84 13.96 -26.92
N ASP A 247 15.91 15.29 -27.00
CA ASP A 247 17.05 16.02 -27.56
C ASP A 247 18.13 16.25 -26.49
N PHE A 248 17.70 16.40 -25.24
CA PHE A 248 18.55 16.68 -24.09
C PHE A 248 18.22 15.77 -22.91
N ILE A 249 19.25 15.31 -22.21
CA ILE A 249 19.09 14.70 -20.88
C ILE A 249 19.99 15.45 -19.91
N ILE A 250 19.37 16.11 -18.93
CA ILE A 250 20.04 16.97 -17.97
C ILE A 250 19.93 16.33 -16.59
N TRP A 251 21.07 15.97 -16.02
CA TRP A 251 21.21 15.48 -14.66
C TRP A 251 21.63 16.62 -13.74
N VAL A 252 20.77 16.94 -12.78
CA VAL A 252 21.01 17.92 -11.71
C VAL A 252 21.13 17.15 -10.41
N SER A 253 22.25 17.33 -9.71
CA SER A 253 22.53 16.56 -8.48
C SER A 253 22.64 17.50 -7.29
N SER A 254 21.71 17.37 -6.35
CA SER A 254 21.87 17.96 -5.03
C SER A 254 22.93 17.17 -4.25
N LYS A 255 24.20 17.55 -4.42
CA LYS A 255 25.31 16.79 -3.80
C LYS A 255 25.17 16.74 -2.28
N ARG A 256 25.18 15.52 -1.72
CA ARG A 256 25.62 15.15 -0.36
C ARG A 256 26.35 13.80 -0.41
N ASN A 257 27.11 13.51 0.63
CA ASN A 257 28.10 12.44 0.82
C ASN A 257 27.87 11.10 0.06
N LYS A 258 28.95 10.52 -0.50
CA LYS A 258 28.94 9.15 -1.04
C LYS A 258 29.54 8.19 -0.02
N TYR A 259 28.79 7.17 0.39
CA TYR A 259 29.34 6.08 1.20
C TYR A 259 30.10 5.10 0.31
N THR A 260 31.35 4.81 0.67
CA THR A 260 32.17 3.77 0.03
C THR A 260 32.64 2.76 1.09
N PRO A 261 33.10 1.54 0.72
CA PRO A 261 33.68 0.61 1.69
C PRO A 261 34.82 1.20 2.53
N ASN A 262 35.51 2.23 2.03
CA ASN A 262 36.56 2.96 2.73
C ASN A 262 36.06 4.12 3.62
N GLY A 263 34.74 4.25 3.80
CA GLY A 263 34.10 5.30 4.61
C GLY A 263 33.27 6.30 3.81
N ILE A 264 32.67 7.24 4.55
CA ILE A 264 31.90 8.37 4.01
C ILE A 264 32.91 9.36 3.39
N LYS A 265 32.78 9.62 2.09
CA LYS A 265 33.46 10.77 1.49
C LYS A 265 32.54 11.97 1.58
N ASP A 266 32.97 12.97 2.35
CA ASP A 266 32.23 14.23 2.44
C ASP A 266 32.21 14.93 1.08
N LEU A 267 31.00 15.15 0.59
CA LEU A 267 30.71 16.03 -0.53
C LEU A 267 29.69 17.01 0.05
N SER A 268 30.10 18.28 0.11
CA SER A 268 29.41 19.44 0.68
C SER A 268 27.88 19.38 0.72
N GLU A 269 27.29 19.88 1.80
CA GLU A 269 25.84 19.97 2.00
C GLU A 269 25.14 20.82 0.92
N PHE A 270 24.37 20.17 0.04
CA PHE A 270 23.43 20.87 -0.84
C PHE A 270 21.99 20.53 -0.43
N ILE A 271 21.12 21.53 -0.48
CA ILE A 271 19.66 21.39 -0.44
C ILE A 271 19.22 22.09 -1.71
N ALA A 272 18.81 21.35 -2.74
CA ALA A 272 18.39 21.96 -4.00
C ALA A 272 17.21 22.91 -3.74
N ASN A 273 17.48 24.21 -3.75
CA ASN A 273 16.45 25.23 -3.89
C ASN A 273 16.22 25.51 -5.38
N TYR A 274 15.08 26.11 -5.71
CA TYR A 274 14.69 26.42 -7.09
C TYR A 274 15.80 27.18 -7.85
N LYS A 275 16.40 28.18 -7.20
CA LYS A 275 17.46 29.01 -7.78
C LYS A 275 18.69 28.20 -8.20
N GLU A 276 19.12 27.25 -7.37
CA GLU A 276 20.25 26.37 -7.67
C GLU A 276 19.95 25.42 -8.85
N LEU A 277 18.74 24.85 -8.90
CA LEU A 277 18.29 24.03 -10.02
C LEU A 277 18.40 24.82 -11.34
N ILE A 278 17.89 26.05 -11.36
CA ILE A 278 17.95 26.93 -12.53
C ILE A 278 19.40 27.24 -12.91
N LEU A 279 20.27 27.54 -11.94
CA LEU A 279 21.69 27.82 -12.20
C LEU A 279 22.44 26.60 -12.78
N GLU A 280 22.16 25.38 -12.32
CA GLU A 280 22.77 24.17 -12.88
C GLU A 280 22.31 23.90 -14.31
N ILE A 281 21.03 24.12 -14.62
CA ILE A 281 20.51 24.01 -15.99
C ILE A 281 21.11 25.11 -16.89
N TYR A 282 21.21 26.34 -16.38
CA TYR A 282 21.83 27.45 -17.09
C TYR A 282 23.32 27.18 -17.40
N ASP A 283 24.09 26.68 -16.43
CA ASP A 283 25.48 26.27 -16.63
C ASP A 283 25.62 25.15 -17.67
N PHE A 284 24.67 24.20 -17.70
CA PHE A 284 24.60 23.18 -18.76
C PHE A 284 24.39 23.81 -20.15
N ILE A 285 23.48 24.79 -20.28
CA ILE A 285 23.22 25.51 -21.53
C ILE A 285 24.49 26.25 -21.98
N GLN A 286 25.13 26.99 -21.07
CA GLN A 286 26.34 27.76 -21.34
C GLN A 286 27.52 26.88 -21.74
N LYS A 287 27.81 25.80 -20.99
CA LYS A 287 28.92 24.87 -21.30
C LYS A 287 28.77 24.17 -22.64
N ASN A 288 27.54 24.00 -23.10
CA ASN A 288 27.27 23.40 -24.40
C ASN A 288 27.14 24.42 -25.54
N ASN A 289 27.39 25.72 -25.28
CA ASN A 289 27.24 26.82 -26.21
C ASN A 289 25.85 26.84 -26.86
N LEU A 290 24.79 26.77 -26.05
CA LEU A 290 23.39 26.70 -26.50
C LEU A 290 22.61 28.00 -26.31
N LEU A 291 23.28 29.08 -25.91
CA LEU A 291 22.68 30.41 -25.84
C LEU A 291 22.49 30.96 -27.25
N ASP A 292 21.36 31.61 -27.50
CA ASP A 292 21.12 32.33 -28.75
C ASP A 292 21.85 33.69 -28.72
N ASP A 293 22.21 34.22 -29.89
CA ASP A 293 22.86 35.53 -30.00
C ASP A 293 22.00 36.65 -29.37
N ASN A 294 20.67 36.53 -29.43
CA ASN A 294 19.73 37.46 -28.81
C ASN A 294 19.78 37.40 -27.27
N ASP A 295 20.01 36.22 -26.68
CA ASP A 295 20.07 36.06 -25.21
C ASP A 295 21.25 36.86 -24.63
N LEU A 296 22.35 36.91 -25.38
CA LEU A 296 23.56 37.65 -25.03
C LEU A 296 23.41 39.17 -25.19
N GLU A 297 22.57 39.61 -26.14
CA GLU A 297 22.32 41.03 -26.40
C GLU A 297 21.28 41.63 -25.43
N GLU A 298 20.24 40.89 -25.05
CA GLU A 298 19.13 41.39 -24.22
C GLU A 298 19.38 41.35 -22.70
N SER A 299 20.47 40.73 -22.24
CA SER A 299 20.80 40.58 -20.80
C SER A 299 19.68 39.91 -19.99
N LEU A 300 19.08 38.85 -20.53
CA LEU A 300 18.01 38.10 -19.87
C LEU A 300 18.50 37.42 -18.58
N GLU A 301 17.61 37.30 -17.59
CA GLU A 301 17.92 36.57 -16.35
C GLU A 301 18.01 35.05 -16.63
N PRO A 302 18.85 34.30 -15.89
CA PRO A 302 19.03 32.86 -16.10
C PRO A 302 17.73 32.04 -16.10
N ASP A 303 16.74 32.47 -15.32
CA ASP A 303 15.43 31.84 -15.22
C ASP A 303 14.67 31.86 -16.56
N GLU A 304 14.59 33.04 -17.20
CA GLU A 304 13.87 33.23 -18.46
C GLU A 304 14.51 32.40 -19.58
N ILE A 305 15.85 32.38 -19.63
CA ILE A 305 16.62 31.59 -20.60
C ILE A 305 16.35 30.09 -20.40
N VAL A 306 16.37 29.61 -19.15
CA VAL A 306 16.12 28.20 -18.85
C VAL A 306 14.69 27.80 -19.22
N ILE A 307 13.69 28.59 -18.84
CA ILE A 307 12.29 28.28 -19.14
C ILE A 307 12.03 28.28 -20.66
N ASP A 308 12.55 29.27 -21.38
CA ASP A 308 12.46 29.31 -22.85
C ASP A 308 13.12 28.08 -23.48
N PHE A 309 14.34 27.74 -23.06
CA PHE A 309 15.06 26.55 -23.52
C PHE A 309 14.26 25.25 -23.27
N LEU A 310 13.72 25.06 -22.06
CA LEU A 310 12.95 23.86 -21.71
C LEU A 310 11.63 23.79 -22.50
N SER A 311 11.04 24.93 -22.88
CA SER A 311 9.78 24.98 -23.63
C SER A 311 9.93 24.65 -25.13
N LYS A 312 11.09 24.99 -25.73
CA LYS A 312 11.37 24.77 -27.16
C LYS A 312 11.93 23.38 -27.47
N ASN A 313 12.46 22.69 -26.47
CA ASN A 313 13.23 21.45 -26.66
C ASN A 313 12.62 20.27 -25.89
N LYS A 314 12.78 19.04 -26.39
CA LYS A 314 12.38 17.83 -25.66
C LYS A 314 13.46 17.45 -24.66
N VAL A 315 13.21 17.72 -23.38
CA VAL A 315 14.19 17.55 -22.31
C VAL A 315 13.71 16.50 -21.31
N LEU A 316 14.62 15.58 -20.95
CA LEU A 316 14.49 14.77 -19.74
C LEU A 316 15.37 15.38 -18.64
N LEU A 317 14.73 15.93 -17.61
CA LEU A 317 15.39 16.47 -16.43
C LEU A 317 15.40 15.45 -15.31
N ILE A 318 16.58 15.11 -14.81
CA ILE A 318 16.75 14.19 -13.68
C ILE A 318 17.22 15.01 -12.49
N ILE A 319 16.41 15.06 -11.44
CA ILE A 319 16.72 15.73 -10.18
C ILE A 319 17.00 14.66 -9.13
N ASP A 320 18.28 14.47 -8.82
CA ASP A 320 18.72 13.43 -7.90
C ASP A 320 18.81 13.94 -6.45
N ASN A 321 18.40 13.07 -5.52
CA ASN A 321 18.53 13.19 -4.07
C ASN A 321 17.70 14.32 -3.42
N LEU A 322 16.47 14.50 -3.89
CA LEU A 322 15.53 15.51 -3.39
C LEU A 322 14.84 15.04 -2.10
N GLU A 323 15.47 15.23 -0.94
CA GLU A 323 14.94 14.69 0.34
C GLU A 323 13.64 15.34 0.81
N THR A 324 13.50 16.67 0.68
CA THR A 324 12.28 17.37 1.13
C THR A 324 12.02 18.59 0.24
N LEU A 325 10.83 18.65 -0.37
CA LEU A 325 10.32 19.82 -1.09
C LEU A 325 9.68 20.80 -0.10
N ASN A 326 10.49 21.64 0.54
CA ASN A 326 9.99 22.75 1.36
C ASN A 326 9.96 24.09 0.60
N ASP A 327 10.48 24.09 -0.63
CA ASP A 327 10.58 25.26 -1.47
C ASP A 327 9.32 25.38 -2.36
N SER A 328 8.51 26.42 -2.10
CA SER A 328 7.29 26.71 -2.85
C SER A 328 7.55 27.06 -4.31
N GLU A 329 8.71 27.65 -4.63
CA GLU A 329 9.07 28.00 -6.01
C GLU A 329 9.40 26.74 -6.81
N LEU A 330 10.14 25.80 -6.20
CA LEU A 330 10.44 24.52 -6.84
C LEU A 330 9.18 23.70 -7.08
N ILE A 331 8.24 23.72 -6.13
CA ILE A 331 6.93 23.09 -6.31
C ILE A 331 6.17 23.74 -7.48
N ALA A 332 6.11 25.07 -7.51
CA ALA A 332 5.44 25.81 -8.59
C ALA A 332 6.05 25.52 -9.97
N PHE A 333 7.37 25.38 -10.06
CA PHE A 333 8.07 24.97 -11.29
C PHE A 333 7.69 23.56 -11.73
N LEU A 334 7.65 22.60 -10.79
CA LEU A 334 7.25 21.23 -11.10
C LEU A 334 5.79 21.20 -11.62
N GLU A 335 4.86 21.87 -10.93
CA GLU A 335 3.45 21.94 -11.33
C GLU A 335 3.24 22.58 -12.71
N ASN A 336 3.96 23.68 -12.97
CA ASN A 336 3.82 24.48 -14.19
C ASN A 336 4.88 24.17 -15.25
N SER A 337 5.54 23.02 -15.13
CA SER A 337 6.58 22.58 -16.07
C SER A 337 6.08 22.54 -17.53
N PRO A 338 6.91 22.92 -18.52
CA PRO A 338 6.51 22.87 -19.93
C PRO A 338 6.07 21.47 -20.38
N PRO A 339 5.14 21.34 -21.36
CA PRO A 339 4.65 20.04 -21.83
C PRO A 339 5.72 19.20 -22.54
N THR A 340 6.78 19.85 -23.02
CA THR A 340 7.97 19.24 -23.65
C THR A 340 8.95 18.64 -22.62
N LEU A 341 8.79 18.97 -21.34
CA LEU A 341 9.65 18.54 -20.25
C LEU A 341 9.12 17.25 -19.59
N LYS A 342 10.00 16.26 -19.45
CA LYS A 342 9.82 15.11 -18.57
C LYS A 342 10.78 15.20 -17.41
N ILE A 343 10.33 14.85 -16.21
CA ILE A 343 11.12 14.97 -14.98
C ILE A 343 11.17 13.62 -14.25
N ILE A 344 12.37 13.16 -13.88
CA ILE A 344 12.56 12.05 -12.95
C ILE A 344 13.17 12.60 -11.66
N LEU A 345 12.50 12.34 -10.53
CA LEU A 345 12.94 12.75 -9.20
C LEU A 345 13.40 11.53 -8.42
N THR A 346 14.53 11.61 -7.71
CA THR A 346 14.90 10.58 -6.72
C THR A 346 14.84 11.13 -5.30
N THR A 347 14.28 10.37 -4.36
CA THR A 347 14.09 10.84 -2.96
C THR A 347 14.03 9.69 -1.95
N ARG A 348 14.33 9.92 -0.67
CA ARG A 348 14.04 8.94 0.41
C ARG A 348 12.63 9.08 0.96
N GLU A 349 12.03 10.25 0.86
CA GLU A 349 10.73 10.59 1.43
C GLU A 349 9.73 10.82 0.31
N THR A 350 8.49 10.33 0.44
CA THR A 350 7.48 10.64 -0.57
C THR A 350 7.17 12.12 -0.57
N LEU A 351 7.39 12.79 -1.71
CA LEU A 351 7.19 14.22 -1.87
C LEU A 351 5.69 14.55 -2.00
N GLY A 352 5.06 14.91 -0.87
CA GLY A 352 3.72 15.52 -0.81
C GLY A 352 2.55 14.67 -1.32
N ASP A 353 1.34 15.24 -1.25
CA ASP A 353 0.08 14.63 -1.72
C ASP A 353 -0.15 14.84 -3.23
N PHE A 354 0.92 15.07 -4.00
CA PHE A 354 0.82 15.16 -5.44
C PHE A 354 0.45 13.79 -6.02
N TYR A 355 -0.48 13.76 -6.98
CA TYR A 355 -0.75 12.59 -7.82
C TYR A 355 0.40 12.36 -8.83
N LEU A 356 1.66 12.37 -8.37
CA LEU A 356 2.80 12.03 -9.22
C LEU A 356 2.79 10.52 -9.45
N THR A 357 3.24 10.14 -10.65
CA THR A 357 3.50 8.74 -10.92
C THR A 357 4.71 8.29 -10.10
N ARG A 358 4.56 7.22 -9.33
CA ARG A 358 5.58 6.75 -8.38
C ARG A 358 6.14 5.38 -8.75
N ILE A 359 7.41 5.16 -8.44
CA ILE A 359 8.06 3.85 -8.38
C ILE A 359 8.78 3.73 -7.04
N ASN A 360 8.27 2.87 -6.15
CA ASN A 360 8.92 2.55 -4.88
C ASN A 360 9.95 1.45 -5.11
N LEU A 361 11.22 1.81 -4.97
CA LEU A 361 12.33 0.93 -5.21
C LEU A 361 12.66 0.11 -3.96
N HIS A 362 12.44 -1.20 -4.04
CA HIS A 362 12.77 -2.13 -2.96
C HIS A 362 14.17 -2.75 -3.12
N GLY A 363 14.58 -3.51 -2.10
CA GLY A 363 15.80 -4.30 -2.13
C GLY A 363 15.73 -5.39 -3.19
N PHE A 364 16.89 -5.95 -3.53
CA PHE A 364 16.96 -7.04 -4.50
C PHE A 364 16.14 -8.23 -4.06
N GLU A 365 15.52 -8.93 -5.01
CA GLU A 365 14.79 -10.17 -4.73
C GLU A 365 15.68 -11.26 -4.14
N LYS A 366 15.11 -12.08 -3.24
CA LYS A 366 15.84 -13.07 -2.44
C LYS A 366 16.46 -14.17 -3.28
N GLU A 367 15.72 -14.70 -4.26
CA GLU A 367 16.10 -15.93 -4.97
C GLU A 367 17.10 -15.69 -6.10
N ASN A 368 17.02 -14.55 -6.78
CA ASN A 368 17.75 -14.29 -8.02
C ASN A 368 18.70 -13.10 -7.91
N GLU A 369 18.15 -11.90 -7.71
CA GLU A 369 18.90 -10.65 -7.83
C GLU A 369 19.94 -10.48 -6.71
N PHE A 370 19.58 -10.79 -5.46
CA PHE A 370 20.49 -10.62 -4.34
C PHE A 370 21.70 -11.57 -4.42
N PRO A 371 21.52 -12.89 -4.68
CA PRO A 371 22.64 -13.79 -4.96
C PRO A 371 23.55 -13.33 -6.11
N GLU A 372 22.95 -12.89 -7.22
CA GLU A 372 23.68 -12.40 -8.39
C GLU A 372 24.51 -11.15 -8.06
N PHE A 373 23.93 -10.22 -7.30
CA PHE A 373 24.62 -9.04 -6.82
C PHE A 373 25.80 -9.38 -5.90
N LEU A 374 25.63 -10.29 -4.94
CA LEU A 374 26.72 -10.73 -4.06
C LEU A 374 27.85 -11.39 -4.86
N ASN A 375 27.51 -12.21 -5.86
CA ASN A 375 28.49 -12.80 -6.78
C ASN A 375 29.30 -11.73 -7.53
N SER A 376 28.61 -10.74 -8.11
CA SER A 376 29.24 -9.63 -8.84
C SER A 376 30.19 -8.83 -7.92
N GLN A 377 29.71 -8.39 -6.75
CA GLN A 377 30.52 -7.60 -5.82
C GLN A 377 31.71 -8.39 -5.27
N TYR A 378 31.53 -9.67 -4.93
CA TYR A 378 32.62 -10.49 -4.44
C TYR A 378 33.72 -10.68 -5.50
N LYS A 379 33.33 -10.99 -6.75
CA LYS A 379 34.27 -11.08 -7.88
C LYS A 379 35.07 -9.79 -8.10
N ILE A 380 34.42 -8.63 -7.92
CA ILE A 380 35.09 -7.32 -8.03
C ILE A 380 36.20 -7.18 -6.98
N PHE A 381 35.96 -7.62 -5.74
CA PHE A 381 36.94 -7.48 -4.66
C PHE A 381 38.02 -8.57 -4.64
N THR A 382 37.72 -9.79 -5.11
CA THR A 382 38.66 -10.92 -5.05
C THR A 382 39.37 -11.23 -6.37
N GLY A 383 38.88 -10.70 -7.50
CA GLY A 383 39.33 -11.05 -8.85
C GLY A 383 38.55 -12.21 -9.47
N LYS A 384 38.63 -12.34 -10.81
CA LYS A 384 37.82 -13.27 -11.63
C LYS A 384 38.17 -14.75 -11.44
N ASP A 385 39.37 -15.08 -10.97
CA ASP A 385 39.86 -16.46 -10.84
C ASP A 385 39.39 -17.16 -9.55
N LYS A 386 38.63 -16.46 -8.71
CA LYS A 386 38.12 -16.99 -7.45
C LYS A 386 36.71 -17.58 -7.61
N PRO A 387 36.35 -18.62 -6.82
CA PRO A 387 35.00 -19.15 -6.79
C PRO A 387 33.98 -18.06 -6.51
N GLU A 388 32.77 -18.23 -7.04
CA GLU A 388 31.69 -17.28 -6.81
C GLU A 388 31.25 -17.27 -5.34
N PHE A 389 30.68 -16.15 -4.88
CA PHE A 389 30.21 -16.00 -3.50
C PHE A 389 29.25 -17.14 -3.11
N ILE A 390 28.29 -17.44 -3.99
CA ILE A 390 27.27 -18.47 -3.75
C ILE A 390 27.89 -19.88 -3.69
N GLN A 391 28.99 -20.14 -4.39
CA GLN A 391 29.66 -21.44 -4.31
C GLN A 391 30.29 -21.66 -2.93
N LEU A 392 30.73 -20.58 -2.27
CA LEU A 392 31.40 -20.64 -0.98
C LEU A 392 30.43 -20.49 0.22
N TYR A 393 29.36 -19.72 0.06
CA TYR A 393 28.54 -19.23 1.18
C TYR A 393 27.04 -19.43 1.00
N LYS A 394 26.61 -20.36 0.14
CA LYS A 394 25.19 -20.62 -0.17
C LYS A 394 24.30 -20.68 1.07
N ASP A 395 24.72 -21.43 2.08
CA ASP A 395 23.93 -21.69 3.29
C ASP A 395 23.74 -20.44 4.15
N ASN A 396 24.57 -19.42 3.98
CA ASN A 396 24.48 -18.15 4.70
C ASN A 396 23.67 -17.08 3.97
N VAL A 397 23.36 -17.26 2.68
CA VAL A 397 22.67 -16.25 1.85
C VAL A 397 21.31 -15.89 2.41
N GLU A 398 20.56 -16.88 2.88
CA GLU A 398 19.25 -16.65 3.50
C GLU A 398 19.36 -15.81 4.77
N GLU A 399 20.34 -16.10 5.62
CA GLU A 399 20.58 -15.32 6.85
C GLU A 399 21.01 -13.88 6.53
N LEU A 400 21.92 -13.70 5.56
CA LEU A 400 22.33 -12.38 5.09
C LEU A 400 21.16 -11.59 4.48
N TYR A 401 20.30 -12.25 3.72
CA TYR A 401 19.10 -11.65 3.15
C TYR A 401 18.12 -11.21 4.24
N ASN A 402 17.90 -12.04 5.26
CA ASN A 402 16.97 -11.71 6.35
C ASN A 402 17.39 -10.43 7.09
N TYR A 403 18.70 -10.19 7.22
CA TYR A 403 19.22 -8.98 7.86
C TYR A 403 19.34 -7.76 6.95
N THR A 404 19.61 -7.95 5.66
CA THR A 404 19.81 -6.83 4.72
C THR A 404 18.59 -6.50 3.88
N LYS A 405 17.64 -7.43 3.78
CA LYS A 405 16.47 -7.40 2.88
C LYS A 405 16.85 -7.00 1.45
N GLY A 406 17.96 -7.54 0.96
CA GLY A 406 18.44 -7.28 -0.39
C GLY A 406 19.03 -5.88 -0.62
N MET A 407 19.34 -5.10 0.43
CA MET A 407 19.88 -3.75 0.29
C MET A 407 21.29 -3.78 -0.37
N PRO A 408 21.48 -3.15 -1.55
CA PRO A 408 22.73 -3.21 -2.30
C PRO A 408 23.94 -2.71 -1.51
N LEU A 409 23.80 -1.59 -0.79
CA LEU A 409 24.90 -1.01 -0.03
C LEU A 409 25.39 -1.95 1.10
N ALA A 410 24.48 -2.69 1.75
CA ALA A 410 24.88 -3.70 2.73
C ALA A 410 25.53 -4.91 2.07
N GLY A 411 24.98 -5.40 0.94
CA GLY A 411 25.59 -6.48 0.17
C GLY A 411 27.03 -6.17 -0.25
N GLN A 412 27.28 -4.94 -0.72
CA GLN A 412 28.63 -4.48 -1.09
C GLN A 412 29.60 -4.52 0.10
N LEU A 413 29.18 -4.07 1.28
CA LEU A 413 30.00 -4.12 2.49
C LEU A 413 30.29 -5.55 2.97
N ILE A 414 29.29 -6.42 2.89
CA ILE A 414 29.44 -7.85 3.23
C ILE A 414 30.49 -8.48 2.33
N CYS A 415 30.36 -8.31 1.01
CA CYS A 415 31.33 -8.84 0.04
C CYS A 415 32.72 -8.28 0.28
N HIS A 416 32.85 -6.98 0.61
CA HIS A 416 34.13 -6.36 0.92
C HIS A 416 34.80 -6.96 2.16
N GLN A 417 34.09 -7.09 3.28
CA GLN A 417 34.65 -7.66 4.51
C GLN A 417 35.11 -9.10 4.31
N ILE A 418 34.32 -9.91 3.61
CA ILE A 418 34.64 -11.32 3.33
C ILE A 418 35.85 -11.41 2.38
N ALA A 419 35.89 -10.58 1.33
CA ALA A 419 37.02 -10.53 0.40
C ALA A 419 38.34 -10.13 1.09
N HIS A 420 38.27 -9.29 2.13
CA HIS A 420 39.41 -8.91 2.96
C HIS A 420 39.72 -9.89 4.11
N GLY A 421 39.14 -11.09 4.10
CA GLY A 421 39.49 -12.18 5.02
C GLY A 421 38.69 -12.21 6.32
N THR A 422 37.63 -11.42 6.45
CA THR A 422 36.74 -11.51 7.62
C THR A 422 35.88 -12.78 7.50
N PRO A 423 35.89 -13.69 8.50
CA PRO A 423 35.04 -14.87 8.48
C PRO A 423 33.55 -14.50 8.38
N ILE A 424 32.76 -15.22 7.57
CA ILE A 424 31.34 -14.91 7.35
C ILE A 424 30.53 -14.90 8.65
N GLN A 425 30.85 -15.77 9.61
CA GLN A 425 30.19 -15.78 10.92
C GLN A 425 30.43 -14.48 11.70
N ASN A 426 31.63 -13.90 11.59
CA ASN A 426 31.94 -12.60 12.19
C ASN A 426 31.18 -11.48 11.48
N VAL A 427 31.08 -11.52 10.15
CA VAL A 427 30.29 -10.54 9.38
C VAL A 427 28.83 -10.58 9.81
N ILE A 428 28.23 -11.77 9.92
CA ILE A 428 26.86 -11.97 10.39
C ILE A 428 26.68 -11.46 11.83
N ASN A 429 27.60 -11.80 12.73
CA ASN A 429 27.55 -11.32 14.12
C ASN A 429 27.69 -9.79 14.20
N ASN A 430 28.55 -9.20 13.37
CA ASN A 430 28.73 -7.76 13.28
C ASN A 430 27.46 -7.06 12.78
N ILE A 431 26.74 -7.66 11.83
CA ILE A 431 25.43 -7.15 11.37
C ILE A 431 24.43 -7.20 12.53
N LYS A 432 24.33 -8.34 13.24
CA LYS A 432 23.42 -8.48 14.40
C LYS A 432 23.70 -7.44 15.50
N ASN A 433 24.98 -7.15 15.73
CA ASN A 433 25.43 -6.26 16.80
C ASN A 433 25.48 -4.78 16.39
N GLY A 434 25.29 -4.42 15.12
CA GLY A 434 25.23 -3.05 14.57
C GLY A 434 26.50 -2.18 14.67
N LYS A 435 27.39 -2.38 15.66
CA LYS A 435 28.55 -1.52 15.93
C LYS A 435 29.53 -1.38 14.75
N SER A 436 29.78 -2.47 14.01
CA SER A 436 30.67 -2.42 12.84
C SER A 436 30.04 -1.74 11.61
N TYR A 437 28.75 -1.42 11.70
CA TYR A 437 27.95 -0.83 10.62
C TYR A 437 27.40 0.55 10.99
N GLU A 438 27.86 1.17 12.08
CA GLU A 438 27.44 2.51 12.51
C GLU A 438 27.43 3.54 11.38
N ASN A 439 28.50 3.60 10.59
CA ASN A 439 28.63 4.59 9.52
C ASN A 439 27.62 4.35 8.38
N ILE A 440 27.32 3.10 8.02
CA ILE A 440 26.30 2.81 6.99
C ILE A 440 24.89 3.04 7.54
N LEU A 441 24.63 2.65 8.79
CA LEU A 441 23.32 2.86 9.41
C LEU A 441 23.04 4.35 9.55
N SER A 442 24.03 5.13 10.00
CA SER A 442 23.95 6.59 10.04
C SER A 442 23.74 7.18 8.64
N PHE A 443 24.46 6.70 7.63
CA PHE A 443 24.28 7.16 6.25
C PHE A 443 22.87 6.88 5.70
N CYS A 444 22.32 5.69 5.99
CA CYS A 444 21.00 5.27 5.49
C CYS A 444 19.84 5.94 6.23
N PHE A 445 19.95 6.11 7.55
CA PHE A 445 18.79 6.38 8.41
C PHE A 445 18.84 7.70 9.16
N LYS A 446 20.02 8.21 9.55
CA LYS A 446 20.14 9.37 10.46
C LYS A 446 19.35 10.59 9.97
N GLY A 447 19.61 11.01 8.72
CA GLY A 447 18.96 12.19 8.16
C GLY A 447 17.43 12.09 8.04
N SER A 448 16.90 10.87 7.93
CA SER A 448 15.45 10.62 7.91
C SER A 448 14.89 10.55 9.33
N ILE A 449 15.54 9.83 10.24
CA ILE A 449 15.05 9.61 11.61
C ILE A 449 15.17 10.87 12.48
N ASP A 450 16.18 11.71 12.28
CA ASP A 450 16.38 12.95 13.06
C ASP A 450 15.20 13.93 12.88
N LYS A 451 14.53 13.91 11.71
CA LYS A 451 13.37 14.76 11.40
C LYS A 451 12.05 14.26 11.98
N LEU A 452 12.02 13.04 12.49
CA LEU A 452 10.80 12.43 13.00
C LEU A 452 10.33 13.11 14.29
N SER A 453 9.01 13.22 14.42
CA SER A 453 8.34 13.58 15.67
C SER A 453 8.51 12.49 16.74
N GLU A 454 8.22 12.84 17.99
CA GLU A 454 8.34 11.91 19.12
C GLU A 454 7.47 10.66 18.97
N ILE A 455 6.28 10.79 18.36
CA ILE A 455 5.40 9.63 18.13
C ILE A 455 6.01 8.64 17.14
N GLU A 456 6.60 9.14 16.06
CA GLU A 456 7.21 8.32 15.02
C GLU A 456 8.49 7.65 15.53
N LYS A 457 9.30 8.39 16.30
CA LYS A 457 10.48 7.86 16.98
C LYS A 457 10.11 6.77 17.99
N THR A 458 9.03 6.97 18.76
CA THR A 458 8.50 5.96 19.69
C THR A 458 8.09 4.69 18.95
N LEU A 459 7.33 4.82 17.85
CA LEU A 459 6.91 3.67 17.05
C LEU A 459 8.10 2.93 16.43
N LEU A 460 9.09 3.65 15.88
CA LEU A 460 10.33 3.04 15.38
C LEU A 460 11.07 2.25 16.46
N TYR A 461 11.19 2.82 17.66
CA TYR A 461 11.81 2.14 18.78
C TYR A 461 11.03 0.86 19.12
N ILE A 462 9.71 0.91 19.21
CA ILE A 462 8.85 -0.27 19.47
C ILE A 462 9.05 -1.35 18.40
N PHE A 463 9.04 -0.99 17.11
CA PHE A 463 9.29 -1.95 16.02
C PHE A 463 10.70 -2.56 16.04
N SER A 464 11.65 -1.93 16.74
CA SER A 464 13.02 -2.41 16.91
C SER A 464 13.21 -3.38 18.07
N LEU A 465 12.24 -3.48 18.99
CA LEU A 465 12.31 -4.35 20.16
C LEU A 465 12.27 -5.86 19.82
N PRO A 466 11.41 -6.34 18.89
CA PRO A 466 11.37 -7.75 18.55
C PRO A 466 12.71 -8.26 17.97
N GLU A 467 13.23 -9.35 18.54
CA GLU A 467 14.48 -9.97 18.07
C GLU A 467 14.35 -10.62 16.67
N LYS A 468 13.13 -11.01 16.30
CA LYS A 468 12.79 -11.59 15.01
C LYS A 468 11.86 -10.64 14.25
N GLU A 469 11.69 -10.91 12.97
CA GLU A 469 10.69 -10.20 12.17
C GLU A 469 9.30 -10.56 12.69
N GLU A 470 8.71 -9.61 13.40
CA GLU A 470 7.34 -9.63 13.90
C GLU A 470 6.62 -8.40 13.36
N PHE A 471 5.35 -8.62 13.00
CA PHE A 471 4.44 -7.56 12.61
C PHE A 471 3.56 -7.24 13.81
N LEU A 472 3.50 -5.96 14.18
CA LEU A 472 2.67 -5.47 15.26
C LEU A 472 1.45 -4.80 14.65
N ASN A 473 0.25 -5.17 15.10
CA ASN A 473 -0.98 -4.52 14.64
C ASN A 473 -1.21 -3.19 15.40
N LEU A 474 -2.23 -2.43 14.99
CA LEU A 474 -2.54 -1.13 15.60
C LEU A 474 -2.83 -1.24 17.12
N ASP A 475 -3.56 -2.28 17.55
CA ASP A 475 -3.89 -2.48 18.97
C ASP A 475 -2.65 -2.83 19.80
N ASP A 476 -1.71 -3.60 19.24
CA ASP A 476 -0.43 -3.91 19.88
C ASP A 476 0.38 -2.61 20.10
N LEU A 477 0.41 -1.73 19.09
CA LEU A 477 1.14 -0.46 19.17
C LEU A 477 0.50 0.49 20.19
N VAL A 478 -0.85 0.56 20.24
CA VAL A 478 -1.56 1.33 21.27
C VAL A 478 -1.21 0.83 22.67
N TYR A 479 -1.17 -0.50 22.86
CA TYR A 479 -0.82 -1.11 24.15
C TYR A 479 0.60 -0.74 24.60
N ILE A 480 1.57 -0.77 23.68
CA ILE A 480 2.99 -0.59 24.04
C ILE A 480 3.36 0.89 24.18
N SER A 481 2.79 1.75 23.34
CA SER A 481 3.28 3.12 23.13
C SER A 481 2.60 4.20 23.98
N ASP A 482 1.51 3.87 24.67
CA ASP A 482 0.62 4.82 25.37
C ASP A 482 -0.02 5.90 24.46
N TYR A 483 0.08 5.77 23.14
CA TYR A 483 -0.61 6.63 22.18
C TYR A 483 -1.96 6.07 21.75
N THR A 484 -2.87 6.95 21.36
CA THR A 484 -4.19 6.56 20.86
C THR A 484 -4.11 5.98 19.45
N ALA A 485 -5.09 5.15 19.10
CA ALA A 485 -5.21 4.55 17.77
C ALA A 485 -5.22 5.62 16.65
N ASP A 486 -5.84 6.78 16.89
CA ASP A 486 -5.91 7.87 15.92
C ASP A 486 -4.53 8.51 15.70
N GLN A 487 -3.79 8.79 16.77
CA GLN A 487 -2.46 9.38 16.65
C GLN A 487 -1.50 8.45 15.88
N ILE A 488 -1.55 7.14 16.15
CA ILE A 488 -0.73 6.14 15.48
C ILE A 488 -1.20 5.94 14.03
N GLY A 489 -2.50 5.72 13.81
CA GLY A 489 -3.07 5.34 12.53
C GLY A 489 -3.18 6.47 11.51
N ILE A 490 -3.36 7.73 11.96
CA ILE A 490 -3.52 8.90 11.09
C ILE A 490 -2.18 9.62 10.88
N THR A 491 -1.32 9.66 11.90
CA THR A 491 -0.07 10.44 11.84
C THR A 491 1.16 9.54 11.80
N GLY A 492 1.36 8.72 12.83
CA GLY A 492 2.61 7.97 13.01
C GLY A 492 2.93 7.00 11.88
N ILE A 493 2.05 6.02 11.63
CA ILE A 493 2.26 5.01 10.59
C ILE A 493 2.30 5.63 9.19
N PRO A 494 1.35 6.50 8.78
CA PRO A 494 1.39 7.12 7.46
C PRO A 494 2.70 7.86 7.18
N ASN A 495 3.22 8.65 8.13
CA ASN A 495 4.48 9.36 7.94
C ASN A 495 5.68 8.41 7.86
N LEU A 496 5.75 7.38 8.72
CA LEU A 496 6.80 6.37 8.61
C LEU A 496 6.77 5.61 7.28
N THR A 497 5.59 5.35 6.72
CA THR A 497 5.43 4.77 5.38
C THR A 497 5.81 5.76 4.27
N LYS A 498 5.46 7.05 4.40
CA LYS A 498 5.93 8.13 3.50
C LYS A 498 7.46 8.19 3.45
N MET A 499 8.14 7.93 4.57
CA MET A 499 9.60 7.90 4.66
C MET A 499 10.24 6.55 4.27
N SER A 500 9.44 5.61 3.77
CA SER A 500 9.89 4.24 3.44
C SER A 500 10.55 3.50 4.62
N LEU A 501 10.21 3.87 5.86
CA LEU A 501 10.72 3.25 7.09
C LEU A 501 9.76 2.18 7.64
N CYS A 502 8.48 2.22 7.28
CA CYS A 502 7.46 1.27 7.72
C CYS A 502 6.80 0.57 6.54
N TYR A 503 6.71 -0.76 6.60
CA TYR A 503 5.95 -1.58 5.66
C TYR A 503 4.81 -2.30 6.38
N GLN A 504 3.76 -2.60 5.61
CA GLN A 504 2.54 -3.22 6.09
C GLN A 504 2.30 -4.57 5.41
N LYS A 505 1.70 -5.51 6.15
CA LYS A 505 1.33 -6.83 5.64
C LYS A 505 -0.03 -7.22 6.18
N LEU A 506 -0.88 -7.78 5.31
CA LEU A 506 -2.13 -8.39 5.75
C LEU A 506 -1.83 -9.73 6.43
N GLU A 507 -2.22 -9.86 7.69
CA GLU A 507 -2.07 -11.09 8.47
C GLU A 507 -3.23 -12.07 8.23
N SER A 508 -3.04 -13.33 8.62
CA SER A 508 -4.05 -14.40 8.50
C SER A 508 -5.33 -14.11 9.29
N THR A 509 -5.25 -13.22 10.28
CA THR A 509 -6.36 -12.70 11.09
C THR A 509 -7.15 -11.59 10.41
N ALA A 510 -6.86 -11.27 9.14
CA ALA A 510 -7.41 -10.14 8.39
C ALA A 510 -7.10 -8.76 9.00
N THR A 511 -6.13 -8.69 9.90
CA THR A 511 -5.59 -7.45 10.46
C THR A 511 -4.35 -7.01 9.69
N ILE A 512 -4.11 -5.70 9.63
CA ILE A 512 -2.87 -5.16 9.06
C ILE A 512 -1.82 -5.12 10.16
N GLY A 513 -0.70 -5.80 9.91
CA GLY A 513 0.48 -5.76 10.75
C GLY A 513 1.56 -4.85 10.15
N TYR A 514 2.32 -4.18 11.01
CA TYR A 514 3.34 -3.21 10.63
C TYR A 514 4.72 -3.64 11.14
N SER A 515 5.76 -3.36 10.35
CA SER A 515 7.15 -3.58 10.76
C SER A 515 8.09 -2.62 10.03
N ILE A 516 9.36 -2.61 10.43
CA ILE A 516 10.40 -1.76 9.83
C ILE A 516 11.56 -2.61 9.34
N PRO A 517 12.33 -2.16 8.32
CA PRO A 517 13.47 -2.89 7.79
C PRO A 517 14.48 -3.23 8.89
N PHE A 518 15.10 -4.41 8.85
CA PHE A 518 15.98 -4.87 9.93
C PHE A 518 17.12 -3.89 10.23
N LEU A 519 17.74 -3.28 9.21
CA LEU A 519 18.77 -2.27 9.42
C LEU A 519 18.23 -1.00 10.09
N ALA A 520 16.98 -0.63 9.83
CA ALA A 520 16.30 0.44 10.54
C ALA A 520 16.05 0.06 12.01
N LYS A 521 15.74 -1.21 12.31
CA LYS A 521 15.66 -1.73 13.70
C LYS A 521 16.99 -1.57 14.42
N LEU A 522 18.09 -2.00 13.80
CA LEU A 522 19.42 -1.87 14.39
C LEU A 522 19.76 -0.42 14.71
N TYR A 523 19.54 0.48 13.75
CA TYR A 523 19.81 1.90 13.96
C TYR A 523 18.94 2.48 15.07
N SER A 524 17.63 2.21 15.04
CA SER A 524 16.69 2.72 16.05
C SER A 524 17.07 2.22 17.45
N LYS A 525 17.37 0.94 17.61
CA LYS A 525 17.74 0.36 18.91
C LYS A 525 19.05 0.91 19.47
N GLN A 526 19.96 1.40 18.62
CA GLN A 526 21.29 1.83 19.04
C GLN A 526 21.44 3.34 19.23
N TYR A 527 20.72 4.13 18.43
CA TYR A 527 20.97 5.56 18.29
C TYR A 527 19.75 6.42 18.63
N LEU A 528 18.56 5.82 18.79
CA LEU A 528 17.34 6.55 19.11
C LEU A 528 17.20 6.59 20.63
N ASN A 529 17.35 7.78 21.21
CA ASN A 529 17.18 8.04 22.64
C ASN A 529 15.79 8.63 22.89
N LEU A 530 14.98 7.97 23.71
CA LEU A 530 13.65 8.45 24.11
C LEU A 530 13.60 8.70 25.61
N ASP A 531 12.97 9.79 26.03
CA ASP A 531 12.81 10.12 27.46
C ASP A 531 11.96 9.06 28.20
N ASN A 532 11.04 8.40 27.49
CA ASN A 532 10.11 7.38 28.03
C ASN A 532 10.53 5.92 27.70
N GLU A 533 11.79 5.68 27.33
CA GLU A 533 12.29 4.37 26.93
C GLU A 533 11.99 3.26 27.96
N SER A 534 12.23 3.53 29.24
CA SER A 534 12.02 2.57 30.32
C SER A 534 10.55 2.15 30.48
N VAL A 535 9.62 3.08 30.22
CA VAL A 535 8.18 2.83 30.25
C VAL A 535 7.78 1.95 29.07
N ILE A 536 8.26 2.28 27.87
CA ILE A 536 7.99 1.51 26.64
C ILE A 536 8.50 0.07 26.78
N LEU A 537 9.72 -0.12 27.30
CA LEU A 537 10.29 -1.45 27.55
C LEU A 537 9.45 -2.24 28.54
N SER A 538 9.03 -1.61 29.64
CA SER A 538 8.16 -2.26 30.63
C SER A 538 6.81 -2.68 30.03
N ASN A 539 6.19 -1.80 29.24
CA ASN A 539 4.94 -2.09 28.53
C ASN A 539 5.12 -3.22 27.50
N TYR A 540 6.23 -3.25 26.77
CA TYR A 540 6.55 -4.29 25.82
C TYR A 540 6.78 -5.66 26.48
N GLU A 541 7.50 -5.71 27.61
CA GLU A 541 7.68 -6.93 28.39
C GLU A 541 6.34 -7.45 28.92
N LYS A 542 5.49 -6.57 29.46
CA LYS A 542 4.14 -6.91 29.91
C LYS A 542 3.28 -7.43 28.76
N PHE A 543 3.35 -6.79 27.60
CA PHE A 543 2.69 -7.22 26.36
C PHE A 543 3.10 -8.65 25.98
N LEU A 544 4.40 -8.97 25.98
CA LEU A 544 4.89 -10.30 25.63
C LEU A 544 4.40 -11.37 26.62
N LEU A 545 4.41 -11.07 27.93
CA LEU A 545 3.90 -11.97 28.96
C LEU A 545 2.41 -12.26 28.76
N GLU A 546 1.60 -11.23 28.53
CA GLU A 546 0.16 -11.36 28.32
C GLU A 546 -0.16 -12.06 26.99
N LYS A 547 0.53 -11.70 25.91
CA LYS A 547 0.39 -12.35 24.59
C LYS A 547 0.67 -13.85 24.69
N ASN A 548 1.75 -14.24 25.36
CA ASN A 548 2.09 -15.66 25.58
C ASN A 548 1.04 -16.38 26.43
N LYS A 549 0.54 -15.73 27.49
CA LYS A 549 -0.51 -16.27 28.36
C LYS A 549 -1.81 -16.54 27.58
N PHE A 550 -2.26 -15.58 26.75
CA PHE A 550 -3.48 -15.72 25.97
C PHE A 550 -3.33 -16.59 24.71
N ASN A 551 -2.10 -16.89 24.29
CA ASN A 551 -1.80 -17.90 23.26
C ASN A 551 -1.64 -19.32 23.84
N SER A 552 -1.70 -19.49 25.16
CA SER A 552 -1.64 -20.81 25.79
C SER A 552 -2.91 -21.64 25.48
N LYS A 553 -2.77 -22.97 25.50
CA LYS A 553 -3.90 -23.91 25.34
C LYS A 553 -4.72 -24.13 26.62
N ASP A 554 -4.64 -23.20 27.59
CA ASP A 554 -5.39 -23.31 28.83
C ASP A 554 -6.90 -23.16 28.57
N ILE A 555 -7.65 -24.20 28.91
CA ILE A 555 -9.11 -24.29 28.73
C ILE A 555 -9.83 -23.14 29.42
N THR A 556 -9.35 -22.70 30.57
CA THR A 556 -9.95 -21.59 31.34
C THR A 556 -9.85 -20.28 30.58
N ILE A 557 -8.68 -20.04 29.97
CA ILE A 557 -8.43 -18.84 29.17
C ILE A 557 -9.22 -18.88 27.87
N LEU A 558 -9.25 -20.03 27.19
CA LEU A 558 -10.06 -20.22 25.98
C LEU A 558 -11.55 -19.96 26.25
N ASN A 559 -12.08 -20.49 27.36
CA ASN A 559 -13.46 -20.25 27.79
C ASN A 559 -13.70 -18.78 28.13
N LEU A 560 -12.76 -18.11 28.78
CA LEU A 560 -12.85 -16.67 29.07
C LEU A 560 -12.93 -15.84 27.77
N VAL A 561 -12.03 -16.10 26.82
CA VAL A 561 -11.99 -15.37 25.54
C VAL A 561 -13.28 -15.63 24.75
N HIS A 562 -13.73 -16.88 24.69
CA HIS A 562 -14.99 -17.23 24.02
C HIS A 562 -16.21 -16.56 24.69
N ARG A 563 -16.30 -16.61 26.02
CA ARG A 563 -17.42 -16.02 26.78
C ARG A 563 -17.44 -14.50 26.70
N SER A 564 -16.28 -13.86 26.81
CA SER A 564 -16.16 -12.40 26.75
C SER A 564 -16.26 -11.84 25.32
N LYS A 565 -16.07 -12.68 24.30
CA LYS A 565 -15.95 -12.28 22.89
C LYS A 565 -14.85 -11.24 22.64
N ALA A 566 -13.78 -11.27 23.44
CA ALA A 566 -12.66 -10.34 23.31
C ALA A 566 -11.98 -10.47 21.94
N LYS A 567 -11.78 -9.34 21.25
CA LYS A 567 -11.24 -9.28 19.88
C LYS A 567 -9.73 -9.07 19.83
N ASN A 568 -9.19 -8.32 20.78
CA ASN A 568 -7.78 -7.96 20.85
C ASN A 568 -7.19 -8.23 22.24
N LEU A 569 -5.87 -8.08 22.39
CA LEU A 569 -5.18 -8.40 23.65
C LEU A 569 -5.69 -7.53 24.80
N VAL A 570 -5.91 -6.23 24.56
CA VAL A 570 -6.44 -5.28 25.55
C VAL A 570 -7.76 -5.81 26.14
N GLN A 571 -8.71 -6.22 25.30
CA GLN A 571 -9.99 -6.77 25.76
C GLN A 571 -9.84 -8.10 26.48
N LYS A 572 -8.90 -8.96 26.06
CA LYS A 572 -8.64 -10.25 26.73
C LYS A 572 -8.15 -10.02 28.17
N VAL A 573 -7.24 -9.07 28.34
CA VAL A 573 -6.70 -8.68 29.66
C VAL A 573 -7.79 -8.03 30.50
N ALA A 574 -8.54 -7.08 29.94
CA ALA A 574 -9.66 -6.43 30.63
C ALA A 574 -10.74 -7.44 31.07
N ALA A 575 -11.03 -8.46 30.27
CA ALA A 575 -11.95 -9.52 30.65
C ALA A 575 -11.47 -10.33 31.87
N GLN A 576 -10.17 -10.60 31.96
CA GLN A 576 -9.59 -11.28 33.10
C GLN A 576 -9.66 -10.42 34.37
N GLU A 577 -9.27 -9.15 34.28
CA GLU A 577 -9.33 -8.23 35.42
C GLU A 577 -10.78 -7.97 35.88
N ALA A 578 -11.73 -7.89 34.94
CA ALA A 578 -13.14 -7.77 35.28
C ALA A 578 -13.64 -8.97 36.11
N LEU A 579 -13.24 -10.21 35.77
CA LEU A 579 -13.59 -11.37 36.59
C LEU A 579 -12.97 -11.31 37.99
N LYS A 580 -11.76 -10.77 38.13
CA LYS A 580 -11.17 -10.55 39.46
C LYS A 580 -11.95 -9.50 40.25
N ALA A 581 -12.36 -8.39 39.62
CA ALA A 581 -13.22 -7.39 40.25
C ALA A 581 -14.55 -8.01 40.71
N LEU A 582 -15.16 -8.90 39.91
CA LEU A 582 -16.35 -9.63 40.32
C LEU A 582 -16.11 -10.51 41.54
N THR A 583 -14.96 -11.19 41.64
CA THR A 583 -14.63 -11.99 42.82
C THR A 583 -14.37 -11.12 44.06
N LEU A 584 -13.72 -9.96 43.87
CA LEU A 584 -13.40 -9.00 44.92
C LEU A 584 -14.68 -8.40 45.53
N ALA A 585 -15.71 -8.17 44.72
CA ALA A 585 -16.99 -7.61 45.16
C ALA A 585 -17.67 -8.40 46.29
N ASN A 586 -17.33 -9.69 46.49
CA ASN A 586 -17.85 -10.49 47.61
C ASN A 586 -17.31 -10.03 48.98
N TYR A 587 -16.17 -9.34 49.01
CA TYR A 587 -15.48 -8.94 50.23
C TYR A 587 -15.24 -7.42 50.30
N ASP A 588 -15.06 -6.78 49.15
CA ASP A 588 -14.84 -5.32 49.01
C ASP A 588 -15.55 -4.80 47.76
N TYR A 589 -16.76 -4.30 47.95
CA TYR A 589 -17.62 -3.82 46.87
C TYR A 589 -17.10 -2.51 46.27
N ASP A 590 -16.65 -1.56 47.10
CA ASP A 590 -16.29 -0.22 46.63
C ASP A 590 -15.03 -0.28 45.75
N SER A 591 -14.01 -1.03 46.18
CA SER A 591 -12.81 -1.28 45.36
C SER A 591 -13.13 -2.03 44.05
N ALA A 592 -14.08 -2.97 44.09
CA ALA A 592 -14.51 -3.68 42.88
C ALA A 592 -15.20 -2.76 41.87
N ILE A 593 -16.00 -1.79 42.34
CA ILE A 593 -16.65 -0.78 41.50
C ILE A 593 -15.63 0.21 40.93
N GLU A 594 -14.67 0.65 41.73
CA GLU A 594 -13.58 1.52 41.25
C GLU A 594 -12.80 0.83 40.12
N ASN A 595 -12.34 -0.40 40.35
CA ASN A 595 -11.59 -1.19 39.37
C ASN A 595 -12.37 -1.40 38.05
N ILE A 596 -13.66 -1.78 38.14
CA ILE A 596 -14.44 -2.03 36.90
C ILE A 596 -14.77 -0.73 36.15
N ASN A 597 -14.92 0.40 36.85
CA ASN A 597 -15.13 1.70 36.20
C ASN A 597 -13.86 2.14 35.44
N GLU A 598 -12.68 1.98 36.02
CA GLU A 598 -11.41 2.26 35.34
C GLU A 598 -11.25 1.40 34.08
N LEU A 599 -11.57 0.10 34.15
CA LEU A 599 -11.55 -0.79 33.00
C LEU A 599 -12.51 -0.31 31.90
N ILE A 600 -13.71 0.16 32.26
CA ILE A 600 -14.71 0.67 31.32
C ILE A 600 -14.27 1.99 30.68
N GLU A 601 -13.65 2.90 31.43
CA GLU A 601 -13.14 4.17 30.89
C GLU A 601 -12.15 3.94 29.76
N ASN A 602 -11.29 2.92 29.91
CA ASN A 602 -10.30 2.52 28.92
C ASN A 602 -10.87 1.62 27.81
N ASN A 603 -12.06 1.04 27.97
CA ASN A 603 -12.65 0.05 27.04
C ASN A 603 -14.16 0.24 26.84
N LYS A 604 -14.59 1.47 26.54
CA LYS A 604 -16.01 1.86 26.54
C LYS A 604 -16.92 1.05 25.63
N SER A 605 -16.38 0.45 24.56
CA SER A 605 -17.13 -0.37 23.59
C SER A 605 -17.18 -1.86 23.95
N PHE A 606 -16.54 -2.30 25.03
CA PHE A 606 -16.44 -3.71 25.38
C PHE A 606 -17.60 -4.17 26.27
N ALA A 607 -18.62 -4.76 25.64
CA ALA A 607 -19.88 -5.16 26.29
C ALA A 607 -19.69 -6.07 27.54
N PHE A 608 -18.65 -6.91 27.57
CA PHE A 608 -18.38 -7.80 28.70
C PHE A 608 -18.13 -7.05 30.02
N LEU A 609 -17.51 -5.86 30.00
CA LEU A 609 -17.25 -5.11 31.22
C LEU A 609 -18.55 -4.61 31.87
N TYR A 610 -19.50 -4.15 31.06
CA TYR A 610 -20.82 -3.73 31.52
C TYR A 610 -21.66 -4.90 32.04
N LEU A 611 -21.54 -6.08 31.42
CA LEU A 611 -22.12 -7.31 31.96
C LEU A 611 -21.56 -7.60 33.36
N ILE A 612 -20.23 -7.54 33.54
CA ILE A 612 -19.62 -7.82 34.83
C ILE A 612 -19.98 -6.77 35.88
N LYS A 613 -19.94 -5.48 35.53
CA LYS A 613 -20.38 -4.40 36.40
C LYS A 613 -21.84 -4.58 36.83
N GLY A 614 -22.72 -4.96 35.91
CA GLY A 614 -24.12 -5.28 36.23
C GLY A 614 -24.26 -6.40 37.26
N LYS A 615 -23.43 -7.45 37.20
CA LYS A 615 -23.40 -8.54 38.20
C LYS A 615 -22.88 -8.08 39.56
N ILE A 616 -21.88 -7.19 39.58
CA ILE A 616 -21.38 -6.58 40.82
C ILE A 616 -22.50 -5.74 41.47
N GLU A 617 -23.14 -4.90 40.67
CA GLU A 617 -24.22 -4.00 41.11
C GLU A 617 -25.47 -4.76 41.59
N GLU A 618 -25.83 -5.89 40.95
CA GLU A 618 -26.96 -6.74 41.38
C GLU A 618 -26.75 -7.27 42.81
N ASN A 619 -25.51 -7.55 43.18
CA ASN A 619 -25.14 -8.03 44.52
C ASN A 619 -24.81 -6.89 45.51
N GLY A 620 -25.00 -5.63 45.10
CA GLY A 620 -24.73 -4.47 45.95
C GLY A 620 -25.68 -4.35 47.14
N ILE A 621 -25.24 -3.61 48.17
CA ILE A 621 -25.97 -3.41 49.43
C ILE A 621 -26.95 -2.21 49.32
N TYR A 622 -26.90 -1.45 48.22
CA TYR A 622 -27.61 -0.19 48.07
C TYR A 622 -29.08 -0.40 47.65
N SER A 623 -29.95 0.54 48.05
CA SER A 623 -31.38 0.49 47.74
C SER A 623 -31.69 0.62 46.24
N ASP A 624 -30.77 1.18 45.46
CA ASP A 624 -30.88 1.39 44.02
C ASP A 624 -30.08 0.36 43.18
N SER A 625 -29.49 -0.66 43.81
CA SER A 625 -28.71 -1.73 43.15
C SER A 625 -29.42 -2.37 41.94
N TYR A 626 -30.75 -2.56 42.02
CA TYR A 626 -31.55 -3.06 40.91
C TYR A 626 -31.49 -2.13 39.67
N GLU A 627 -31.65 -0.82 39.85
CA GLU A 627 -31.65 0.12 38.73
C GLU A 627 -30.24 0.26 38.14
N ARG A 628 -29.20 0.23 38.98
CA ARG A 628 -27.80 0.23 38.55
C ARG A 628 -27.49 -1.00 37.71
N ALA A 629 -27.76 -2.21 38.21
CA ALA A 629 -27.55 -3.45 37.48
C ALA A 629 -28.30 -3.47 36.15
N LYS A 630 -29.57 -3.04 36.14
CA LYS A 630 -30.41 -2.97 34.95
C LYS A 630 -29.85 -2.01 33.90
N LYS A 631 -29.32 -0.86 34.33
CA LYS A 631 -28.67 0.10 33.43
C LYS A 631 -27.46 -0.53 32.74
N GLU A 632 -26.58 -1.17 33.50
CA GLU A 632 -25.34 -1.73 32.96
C GLU A 632 -25.61 -2.93 32.04
N PHE A 633 -26.53 -3.84 32.38
CA PHE A 633 -26.89 -4.93 31.47
C PHE A 633 -27.54 -4.44 30.17
N LYS A 634 -28.35 -3.37 30.22
CA LYS A 634 -28.89 -2.74 29.00
C LYS A 634 -27.78 -2.19 28.12
N MET A 635 -26.82 -1.47 28.71
CA MET A 635 -25.65 -0.96 27.99
C MET A 635 -24.88 -2.10 27.31
N ALA A 636 -24.70 -3.25 27.99
CA ALA A 636 -24.07 -4.43 27.37
C ALA A 636 -24.83 -4.92 26.12
N THR A 637 -26.17 -4.95 26.17
CA THR A 637 -27.01 -5.35 25.01
C THR A 637 -27.09 -4.30 23.90
N GLU A 638 -26.89 -3.02 24.23
CA GLU A 638 -26.82 -1.92 23.26
C GLU A 638 -25.50 -1.93 22.50
N LEU A 639 -24.40 -2.27 23.18
CA LEU A 639 -23.07 -2.42 22.58
C LEU A 639 -22.92 -3.71 21.76
N ASP A 640 -23.47 -4.84 22.23
CA ASP A 640 -23.52 -6.10 21.49
C ASP A 640 -24.92 -6.74 21.59
N ASN A 641 -25.71 -6.57 20.52
CA ASN A 641 -27.05 -7.13 20.43
C ASN A 641 -27.08 -8.66 20.33
N SER A 642 -25.94 -9.31 20.09
CA SER A 642 -25.77 -10.77 20.07
C SER A 642 -25.26 -11.32 21.41
N PHE A 643 -25.20 -10.48 22.46
CA PHE A 643 -24.64 -10.88 23.74
C PHE A 643 -25.67 -11.60 24.62
N LEU A 644 -25.80 -12.90 24.37
CA LEU A 644 -26.76 -13.81 25.00
C LEU A 644 -26.81 -13.67 26.53
N GLU A 645 -25.65 -13.66 27.20
CA GLU A 645 -25.58 -13.64 28.66
C GLU A 645 -26.20 -12.38 29.27
N ALA A 646 -26.06 -11.21 28.63
CA ALA A 646 -26.65 -9.97 29.12
C ALA A 646 -28.20 -9.99 29.10
N TYR A 647 -28.80 -10.60 28.07
CA TYR A 647 -30.26 -10.78 28.01
C TYR A 647 -30.77 -11.78 29.06
N ILE A 648 -30.00 -12.83 29.34
CA ILE A 648 -30.32 -13.80 30.39
C ILE A 648 -30.34 -13.09 31.76
N GLU A 649 -29.28 -12.34 32.09
CA GLU A 649 -29.20 -11.62 33.36
C GLU A 649 -30.29 -10.55 33.50
N LEU A 650 -30.59 -9.79 32.44
CA LEU A 650 -31.75 -8.88 32.42
C LEU A 650 -33.08 -9.59 32.68
N GLY A 651 -33.29 -10.75 32.05
CA GLY A 651 -34.48 -11.56 32.23
C GLY A 651 -34.66 -12.00 33.68
N TYR A 652 -33.60 -12.49 34.31
CA TYR A 652 -33.61 -12.93 35.72
C TYR A 652 -33.70 -11.76 36.70
N LEU A 653 -32.97 -10.67 36.49
CA LEU A 653 -33.02 -9.45 37.31
C LEU A 653 -34.45 -8.88 37.33
N GLU A 654 -35.06 -8.73 36.15
CA GLU A 654 -36.44 -8.27 36.02
C GLU A 654 -37.40 -9.27 36.67
N PHE A 655 -37.21 -10.57 36.47
CA PHE A 655 -38.05 -11.58 37.10
C PHE A 655 -38.01 -11.47 38.63
N LYS A 656 -36.82 -11.37 39.24
CA LYS A 656 -36.64 -11.26 40.70
C LYS A 656 -37.30 -10.00 41.28
N SER A 657 -37.27 -8.88 40.57
CA SER A 657 -37.84 -7.60 41.06
C SER A 657 -39.36 -7.62 41.28
N ARG A 658 -40.05 -8.68 40.83
CA ARG A 658 -41.49 -8.90 41.08
C ARG A 658 -41.84 -9.05 42.56
N PHE A 659 -40.91 -9.53 43.39
CA PHE A 659 -41.16 -9.74 44.81
C PHE A 659 -41.37 -8.38 45.51
N GLY A 660 -42.40 -8.28 46.37
CA GLY A 660 -42.78 -7.03 47.04
C GLY A 660 -43.62 -6.04 46.21
N LYS A 661 -43.57 -6.08 44.87
CA LYS A 661 -44.26 -5.12 43.97
C LYS A 661 -45.58 -5.65 43.39
N ARG A 662 -46.58 -5.93 44.24
CA ARG A 662 -47.84 -6.61 43.86
C ARG A 662 -48.64 -5.95 42.72
N LYS A 663 -48.63 -4.63 42.60
CA LYS A 663 -49.39 -3.88 41.56
C LYS A 663 -48.78 -4.00 40.16
N ASN A 664 -47.45 -4.03 40.05
CA ASN A 664 -46.74 -4.00 38.75
C ASN A 664 -46.17 -5.37 38.34
N ALA A 665 -46.36 -6.40 39.16
CA ALA A 665 -45.78 -7.73 38.95
C ALA A 665 -46.16 -8.36 37.58
N LYS A 666 -47.32 -8.02 37.00
CA LYS A 666 -47.71 -8.53 35.67
C LYS A 666 -46.86 -7.92 34.55
N GLU A 667 -46.58 -6.62 34.65
CA GLU A 667 -45.76 -5.89 33.69
C GLU A 667 -44.29 -6.31 33.78
N ILE A 668 -43.76 -6.38 35.00
CA ILE A 668 -42.40 -6.87 35.29
C ILE A 668 -42.17 -8.25 34.69
N VAL A 669 -43.11 -9.18 34.86
CA VAL A 669 -42.97 -10.53 34.30
C VAL A 669 -43.08 -10.55 32.78
N ASN A 670 -43.91 -9.69 32.17
CA ASN A 670 -43.92 -9.56 30.70
C ASN A 670 -42.59 -8.99 30.17
N ASN A 671 -41.99 -8.01 30.86
CA ASN A 671 -40.68 -7.48 30.50
C ASN A 671 -39.59 -8.55 30.60
N SER A 672 -39.60 -9.35 31.67
CA SER A 672 -38.71 -10.50 31.84
C SER A 672 -38.86 -11.51 30.70
N ILE A 673 -40.11 -11.86 30.32
CA ILE A 673 -40.38 -12.75 29.17
C ILE A 673 -39.80 -12.15 27.89
N ASN A 674 -39.96 -10.84 27.65
CA ASN A 674 -39.41 -10.20 26.46
C ASN A 674 -37.88 -10.32 26.39
N TYR A 675 -37.17 -10.13 27.50
CA TYR A 675 -35.72 -10.33 27.54
C TYR A 675 -35.33 -11.79 27.29
N PHE A 676 -36.02 -12.74 27.92
CA PHE A 676 -35.74 -14.15 27.67
C PHE A 676 -36.09 -14.59 26.24
N LEU A 677 -37.13 -14.03 25.60
CA LEU A 677 -37.44 -14.33 24.20
C LEU A 677 -36.37 -13.77 23.25
N LYS A 678 -35.79 -12.60 23.56
CA LYS A 678 -34.61 -12.09 22.84
C LYS A 678 -33.42 -13.03 22.99
N ALA A 679 -33.14 -13.51 24.21
CA ALA A 679 -32.10 -14.51 24.45
C ALA A 679 -32.39 -15.84 23.70
N TYR A 680 -33.65 -16.29 23.68
CA TYR A 680 -34.08 -17.53 23.02
C TYR A 680 -33.94 -17.47 21.51
N ALA A 681 -34.08 -16.27 20.92
CA ALA A 681 -33.84 -16.05 19.50
C ALA A 681 -32.34 -16.15 19.14
N LEU A 682 -31.45 -15.85 20.08
CA LEU A 682 -29.99 -16.00 19.91
C LEU A 682 -29.56 -17.45 20.12
N ASP A 683 -30.03 -18.10 21.19
CA ASP A 683 -29.80 -19.53 21.44
C ASP A 683 -31.04 -20.18 22.06
N SER A 684 -31.73 -20.98 21.24
CA SER A 684 -32.94 -21.70 21.64
C SER A 684 -32.68 -22.98 22.44
N LYS A 685 -31.42 -23.40 22.56
CA LYS A 685 -30.98 -24.58 23.31
C LYS A 685 -30.37 -24.24 24.67
N ASP A 686 -30.07 -22.97 24.94
CA ASP A 686 -29.55 -22.55 26.24
C ASP A 686 -30.57 -22.86 27.35
N GLN A 687 -30.16 -23.73 28.27
CA GLN A 687 -31.02 -24.25 29.32
C GLN A 687 -31.45 -23.16 30.31
N ARG A 688 -30.62 -22.13 30.53
CA ARG A 688 -30.92 -21.02 31.45
C ARG A 688 -32.02 -20.13 30.87
N VAL A 689 -32.02 -19.91 29.55
CA VAL A 689 -33.08 -19.19 28.85
C VAL A 689 -34.40 -19.95 28.96
N CYS A 690 -34.37 -21.26 28.67
CA CYS A 690 -35.55 -22.12 28.75
C CYS A 690 -36.11 -22.16 30.17
N LEU A 691 -35.27 -22.30 31.19
CA LEU A 691 -35.69 -22.27 32.59
C LEU A 691 -36.33 -20.92 32.96
N GLY A 692 -35.76 -19.80 32.52
CA GLY A 692 -36.29 -18.46 32.76
C GLY A 692 -37.68 -18.26 32.15
N LEU A 693 -37.87 -18.67 30.89
CA LEU A 693 -39.18 -18.65 30.22
C LEU A 693 -40.19 -19.55 30.94
N ALA A 694 -39.79 -20.77 31.31
CA ALA A 694 -40.65 -21.70 32.02
C ALA A 694 -41.16 -21.10 33.34
N GLN A 695 -40.25 -20.57 34.16
CA GLN A 695 -40.61 -19.91 35.43
C GLN A 695 -41.53 -18.71 35.23
N ALA A 696 -41.28 -17.88 34.22
CA ALA A 696 -42.09 -16.70 33.94
C ALA A 696 -43.52 -17.06 33.45
N TYR A 697 -43.65 -18.06 32.57
CA TYR A 697 -44.95 -18.56 32.13
C TYR A 697 -45.72 -19.29 33.24
N THR A 698 -45.05 -20.07 34.09
CA THR A 698 -45.65 -20.66 35.31
C THR A 698 -46.22 -19.59 36.24
N TYR A 699 -45.50 -18.48 36.44
CA TYR A 699 -46.01 -17.37 37.22
C TYR A 699 -47.26 -16.73 36.57
N LYS A 700 -47.23 -16.50 35.26
CA LYS A 700 -48.36 -15.94 34.50
C LYS A 700 -49.60 -16.86 34.57
N ALA A 701 -49.41 -18.17 34.47
CA ALA A 701 -50.46 -19.16 34.68
C ALA A 701 -51.04 -19.09 36.10
N THR A 702 -50.17 -19.02 37.12
CA THR A 702 -50.58 -18.96 38.53
C THR A 702 -51.43 -17.73 38.85
N LYS A 703 -51.12 -16.57 38.23
CA LYS A 703 -51.89 -15.33 38.37
C LYS A 703 -53.16 -15.27 37.52
N THR A 704 -53.33 -16.19 36.57
CA THR A 704 -54.57 -16.32 35.82
C THR A 704 -55.62 -16.99 36.70
N ASN A 705 -56.83 -16.42 36.76
CA ASN A 705 -57.87 -16.96 37.64
C ASN A 705 -58.36 -18.32 37.11
N PHE A 706 -58.31 -19.34 37.96
CA PHE A 706 -58.70 -20.70 37.61
C PHE A 706 -60.21 -20.85 37.42
N THR A 707 -61.03 -20.02 38.07
CA THR A 707 -62.50 -20.12 37.97
C THR A 707 -63.04 -19.40 36.73
N SER A 708 -62.47 -18.25 36.36
CA SER A 708 -62.95 -17.44 35.24
C SER A 708 -62.22 -17.67 33.92
N ASN A 709 -60.97 -18.15 33.93
CA ASN A 709 -60.20 -18.46 32.72
C ASN A 709 -59.35 -19.72 32.90
N LYS A 710 -60.04 -20.84 33.13
CA LYS A 710 -59.41 -22.15 33.31
C LYS A 710 -58.56 -22.56 32.10
N GLN A 711 -59.10 -22.39 30.88
CA GLN A 711 -58.41 -22.80 29.67
C GLN A 711 -57.14 -21.99 29.43
N GLY A 712 -57.19 -20.66 29.52
CA GLY A 712 -56.01 -19.81 29.35
C GLY A 712 -54.93 -20.04 30.41
N ARG A 713 -55.32 -20.41 31.65
CA ARG A 713 -54.35 -20.84 32.69
C ARG A 713 -53.66 -22.15 32.32
N ILE A 714 -54.42 -23.13 31.81
CA ILE A 714 -53.87 -24.42 31.37
C ILE A 714 -52.95 -24.22 30.15
N ASP A 715 -53.33 -23.39 29.18
CA ASP A 715 -52.52 -23.13 27.98
C ASP A 715 -51.18 -22.49 28.32
N LEU A 716 -51.17 -21.49 29.22
CA LEU A 716 -49.93 -20.89 29.73
C LEU A 716 -49.07 -21.90 30.50
N ALA A 717 -49.70 -22.79 31.27
CA ALA A 717 -48.98 -23.82 32.02
C ALA A 717 -48.36 -24.88 31.09
N LYS A 718 -49.07 -25.29 30.03
CA LYS A 718 -48.54 -26.18 28.99
C LYS A 718 -47.36 -25.53 28.25
N LYS A 719 -47.49 -24.25 27.89
CA LYS A 719 -46.38 -23.49 27.31
C LYS A 719 -45.16 -23.42 28.22
N ALA A 720 -45.35 -23.31 29.53
CA ALA A 720 -44.25 -23.37 30.49
C ALA A 720 -43.56 -24.75 30.49
N ASN A 721 -44.33 -25.84 30.36
CA ASN A 721 -43.79 -27.21 30.33
C ASN A 721 -42.93 -27.48 29.10
N GLU A 722 -43.31 -26.95 27.93
CA GLU A 722 -42.47 -27.03 26.71
C GLU A 722 -41.07 -26.45 26.94
N TYR A 723 -40.96 -25.38 27.73
CA TYR A 723 -39.67 -24.81 28.10
C TYR A 723 -38.97 -25.56 29.25
N PHE A 724 -39.72 -26.13 30.20
CA PHE A 724 -39.11 -26.98 31.24
C PHE A 724 -38.43 -28.21 30.64
N GLU A 725 -39.07 -28.88 29.67
CA GLU A 725 -38.48 -30.02 28.97
C GLU A 725 -37.13 -29.68 28.32
N LYS A 726 -37.04 -28.48 27.73
CA LYS A 726 -35.80 -27.96 27.12
C LYS A 726 -34.77 -27.43 28.14
N SER A 727 -35.16 -27.23 29.39
CA SER A 727 -34.29 -26.67 30.43
C SER A 727 -33.44 -27.71 31.16
N TYR A 728 -33.73 -29.00 30.99
CA TYR A 728 -32.96 -30.07 31.63
C TYR A 728 -31.64 -30.33 30.91
N HIS A 729 -30.57 -30.48 31.69
CA HIS A 729 -29.30 -31.04 31.23
C HIS A 729 -29.41 -32.56 31.18
N LEU A 730 -29.13 -33.17 30.04
CA LEU A 730 -29.33 -34.60 29.76
C LEU A 730 -28.00 -35.35 29.50
N ASP A 731 -26.87 -34.72 29.81
CA ASP A 731 -25.55 -35.33 29.64
C ASP A 731 -25.36 -36.52 30.58
N GLU A 732 -24.57 -37.53 30.17
CA GLU A 732 -24.33 -38.75 30.97
C GLU A 732 -23.62 -38.46 32.31
N GLU A 733 -22.78 -37.42 32.33
CA GLU A 733 -22.10 -36.92 33.54
C GLU A 733 -22.45 -35.45 33.77
N LEU A 734 -23.22 -35.17 34.81
CA LEU A 734 -23.64 -33.81 35.18
C LEU A 734 -22.74 -33.22 36.26
N THR A 735 -22.35 -31.96 36.10
CA THR A 735 -21.68 -31.18 37.15
C THR A 735 -22.62 -30.90 38.31
N SER A 736 -22.09 -30.63 39.51
CA SER A 736 -22.91 -30.30 40.69
C SER A 736 -23.85 -29.10 40.45
N SER A 737 -23.43 -28.13 39.64
CA SER A 737 -24.25 -26.98 39.23
C SER A 737 -25.40 -27.38 38.31
N GLN A 738 -25.14 -28.25 37.33
CA GLN A 738 -26.17 -28.78 36.43
C GLN A 738 -27.18 -29.67 37.17
N ILE A 739 -26.70 -30.50 38.11
CA ILE A 739 -27.57 -31.30 39.00
C ILE A 739 -28.50 -30.36 39.79
N HIS A 740 -27.94 -29.33 40.42
CA HIS A 740 -28.75 -28.35 41.15
C HIS A 740 -29.76 -27.62 40.25
N SER A 741 -29.35 -27.22 39.05
CA SER A 741 -30.23 -26.60 38.03
C SER A 741 -31.37 -27.54 37.64
N ASN A 742 -31.08 -28.82 37.37
CA ASN A 742 -32.08 -29.84 37.06
C ASN A 742 -33.06 -30.04 38.22
N SER A 743 -32.58 -30.08 39.47
CA SER A 743 -33.44 -30.17 40.66
C SER A 743 -34.37 -28.98 40.78
N MET A 744 -33.86 -27.77 40.54
CA MET A 744 -34.65 -26.54 40.57
C MET A 744 -35.69 -26.49 39.43
N ALA A 745 -35.32 -26.94 38.23
CA ALA A 745 -36.25 -27.08 37.11
C ALA A 745 -37.35 -28.09 37.41
N ALA A 746 -36.99 -29.28 37.92
CA ALA A 746 -37.92 -30.35 38.28
C ALA A 746 -38.91 -29.91 39.37
N PHE A 747 -38.43 -29.22 40.40
CA PHE A 747 -39.30 -28.70 41.46
C PHE A 747 -40.32 -27.71 40.92
N ASN A 748 -39.87 -26.72 40.13
CA ASN A 748 -40.78 -25.71 39.56
C ASN A 748 -41.77 -26.32 38.55
N ASN A 749 -41.32 -27.31 37.78
CA ASN A 749 -42.15 -28.03 36.82
C ASN A 749 -43.24 -28.86 37.55
N ALA A 750 -42.88 -29.63 38.57
CA ALA A 750 -43.82 -30.37 39.40
C ALA A 750 -44.85 -29.44 40.08
N ILE A 751 -44.42 -28.29 40.58
CA ILE A 751 -45.32 -27.25 41.12
C ILE A 751 -46.28 -26.71 40.05
N ASN A 752 -45.83 -26.53 38.81
CA ASN A 752 -46.67 -26.08 37.70
C ASN A 752 -47.78 -27.11 37.38
N TYR A 753 -47.43 -28.40 37.28
CA TYR A 753 -48.40 -29.48 37.09
C TYR A 753 -49.41 -29.55 38.24
N ARG A 754 -48.93 -29.50 39.49
CA ARG A 754 -49.77 -29.55 40.69
C ARG A 754 -50.75 -28.38 40.77
N ASN A 755 -50.25 -27.15 40.62
CA ASN A 755 -51.02 -25.95 40.95
C ASN A 755 -51.80 -25.37 39.76
N ASN A 756 -51.30 -25.50 38.53
CA ASN A 756 -51.90 -24.87 37.36
C ASN A 756 -52.66 -25.85 36.46
N ILE A 757 -52.16 -27.08 36.32
CA ILE A 757 -52.82 -28.14 35.53
C ILE A 757 -53.72 -29.03 36.42
N ARG A 758 -53.39 -29.15 37.72
CA ARG A 758 -54.00 -30.05 38.71
C ARG A 758 -53.79 -31.53 38.42
N ASP A 759 -52.61 -31.86 37.90
CA ASP A 759 -52.18 -33.23 37.65
C ASP A 759 -51.13 -33.62 38.69
N ASN A 760 -51.58 -34.27 39.77
CA ASN A 760 -50.71 -34.67 40.87
C ASN A 760 -49.84 -35.88 40.50
N GLU A 761 -50.32 -36.77 39.63
CA GLU A 761 -49.60 -37.97 39.19
C GLU A 761 -48.39 -37.56 38.35
N LYS A 762 -48.58 -36.69 37.35
CA LYS A 762 -47.47 -36.16 36.55
C LYS A 762 -46.51 -35.30 37.37
N ALA A 763 -47.04 -34.53 38.34
CA ALA A 763 -46.20 -33.78 39.27
C ALA A 763 -45.31 -34.71 40.12
N LEU A 764 -45.82 -35.86 40.55
CA LEU A 764 -45.06 -36.85 41.32
C LEU A 764 -43.95 -37.47 40.45
N GLU A 765 -44.25 -37.86 39.20
CA GLU A 765 -43.28 -38.41 38.26
C GLU A 765 -42.09 -37.46 38.04
N ILE A 766 -42.36 -36.17 37.81
CA ILE A 766 -41.32 -35.14 37.60
C ILE A 766 -40.51 -34.92 38.90
N CYS A 767 -41.18 -34.96 40.05
CA CYS A 767 -40.53 -34.83 41.34
C CYS A 767 -39.56 -36.00 41.60
N GLU A 768 -39.95 -37.22 41.25
CA GLU A 768 -39.10 -38.41 41.34
C GLU A 768 -37.94 -38.38 40.34
N PHE A 769 -38.17 -37.86 39.13
CA PHE A 769 -37.09 -37.61 38.17
C PHE A 769 -36.03 -36.66 38.74
N GLY A 770 -36.43 -35.55 39.37
CA GLY A 770 -35.50 -34.63 40.03
C GLY A 770 -34.70 -35.30 41.15
N LEU A 771 -35.35 -36.09 42.00
CA LEU A 771 -34.72 -36.83 43.11
C LEU A 771 -33.78 -37.94 42.65
N LYS A 772 -33.98 -38.50 41.45
CA LYS A 772 -33.04 -39.47 40.87
C LYS A 772 -31.67 -38.83 40.64
N ASN A 773 -31.64 -37.57 40.24
CA ASN A 773 -30.41 -36.82 39.97
C ASN A 773 -29.84 -36.15 41.23
N ASP A 774 -30.69 -35.77 42.20
CA ASP A 774 -30.31 -35.13 43.47
C ASP A 774 -31.10 -35.71 44.65
N PRO A 775 -30.69 -36.89 45.18
CA PRO A 775 -31.47 -37.61 46.19
C PRO A 775 -31.62 -36.89 47.53
N LYS A 776 -30.78 -35.88 47.80
CA LYS A 776 -30.75 -35.13 49.07
C LYS A 776 -31.50 -33.81 49.00
N ASN A 777 -32.19 -33.51 47.90
CA ASN A 777 -32.89 -32.24 47.73
C ASN A 777 -34.14 -32.16 48.62
N TYR A 778 -34.04 -31.45 49.75
CA TYR A 778 -35.14 -31.32 50.71
C TYR A 778 -36.43 -30.76 50.10
N LYS A 779 -36.34 -29.78 49.19
CA LYS A 779 -37.54 -29.19 48.56
C LYS A 779 -38.32 -30.22 47.72
N LEU A 780 -37.62 -31.10 47.00
CA LEU A 780 -38.24 -32.16 46.23
C LEU A 780 -38.77 -33.29 47.14
N LEU A 781 -38.07 -33.64 48.21
CA LEU A 781 -38.54 -34.63 49.18
C LEU A 781 -39.84 -34.18 49.86
N ASP A 782 -39.92 -32.93 50.30
CA ASP A 782 -41.13 -32.36 50.90
C ASP A 782 -42.28 -32.34 49.90
N LEU A 783 -42.03 -31.91 48.66
CA LEU A 783 -43.02 -31.90 47.60
C LEU A 783 -43.54 -33.31 47.26
N LYS A 784 -42.64 -34.31 47.24
CA LYS A 784 -43.00 -35.72 47.03
C LYS A 784 -43.97 -36.21 48.10
N ASN A 785 -43.68 -35.95 49.38
CA ASN A 785 -44.54 -36.34 50.48
C ASN A 785 -45.93 -35.69 50.38
N GLU A 786 -45.99 -34.37 50.12
CA GLU A 786 -47.25 -33.65 49.91
C GLU A 786 -48.07 -34.21 48.74
N LEU A 787 -47.41 -34.63 47.65
CA LEU A 787 -48.07 -35.20 46.47
C LEU A 787 -48.61 -36.61 46.74
N ILE A 788 -47.83 -37.46 47.43
CA ILE A 788 -48.27 -38.82 47.82
C ILE A 788 -49.49 -38.75 48.74
N GLU A 789 -49.48 -37.86 49.73
CA GLU A 789 -50.64 -37.67 50.61
C GLU A 789 -51.88 -37.20 49.83
N LYS A 790 -51.73 -36.29 48.87
CA LYS A 790 -52.85 -35.82 48.04
C LYS A 790 -53.38 -36.88 47.09
N ILE A 791 -52.52 -37.71 46.50
CA ILE A 791 -52.93 -38.80 45.60
C ILE A 791 -53.68 -39.86 46.40
N ARG A 792 -53.12 -40.30 47.54
CA ARG A 792 -53.79 -41.22 48.46
C ARG A 792 -55.12 -40.62 48.95
N GLY A 793 -55.13 -39.34 49.34
CA GLY A 793 -56.31 -38.51 49.63
C GLY A 793 -57.45 -38.63 48.61
N ASN A 794 -57.11 -38.51 47.33
CA ASN A 794 -58.07 -38.60 46.22
C ASN A 794 -58.53 -40.04 45.97
N GLU A 795 -57.67 -41.04 46.17
CA GLU A 795 -58.05 -42.46 46.14
C GLU A 795 -58.99 -42.84 47.31
N PHE A 796 -58.76 -42.29 48.51
CA PHE A 796 -59.63 -42.45 49.69
C PHE A 796 -61.05 -41.91 49.44
N SER A 797 -61.20 -40.86 48.61
CA SER A 797 -62.51 -40.31 48.23
C SER A 797 -63.28 -41.19 47.22
N LYS A 798 -62.58 -42.07 46.50
CA LYS A 798 -63.15 -42.93 45.44
C LYS A 798 -63.63 -44.30 45.95
N ASN A 799 -63.09 -44.84 47.06
CA ASN A 799 -63.53 -46.15 47.59
C ASN A 799 -63.46 -46.28 49.13
N PRO A 800 -64.47 -45.80 49.89
CA PRO A 800 -64.43 -45.71 51.36
C PRO A 800 -64.45 -47.06 52.11
N LYS A 801 -64.95 -48.14 51.49
CA LYS A 801 -65.15 -49.45 52.15
C LYS A 801 -63.85 -50.20 52.40
N GLN A 802 -62.90 -50.14 51.46
CA GLN A 802 -61.63 -50.87 51.52
C GLN A 802 -60.74 -50.35 52.66
N TYR A 803 -60.84 -49.06 52.98
CA TYR A 803 -60.12 -48.40 54.07
C TYR A 803 -60.58 -48.84 55.46
N ILE A 804 -61.88 -49.09 55.68
CA ILE A 804 -62.40 -49.56 56.97
C ILE A 804 -61.90 -50.98 57.26
N GLU A 805 -61.84 -51.85 56.25
CA GLU A 805 -61.35 -53.22 56.40
C GLU A 805 -59.85 -53.31 56.69
N GLU A 806 -59.02 -52.46 56.06
CA GLU A 806 -57.57 -52.45 56.32
C GLU A 806 -57.21 -51.82 57.68
N ASN A 807 -57.93 -50.78 58.12
CA ASN A 807 -57.70 -50.21 59.44
C ASN A 807 -58.18 -51.14 60.58
N LEU A 808 -59.30 -51.84 60.40
CA LEU A 808 -59.76 -52.84 61.38
C LEU A 808 -58.80 -54.03 61.52
N LYS A 809 -58.01 -54.34 60.49
CA LYS A 809 -56.94 -55.36 60.56
C LYS A 809 -55.67 -54.87 61.28
N ASN A 810 -55.37 -53.57 61.21
CA ASN A 810 -54.18 -52.99 61.84
C ASN A 810 -54.39 -52.55 63.30
N THR A 811 -55.62 -52.36 63.76
CA THR A 811 -55.92 -52.13 65.17
C THR A 811 -56.44 -53.41 65.80
N SER A 812 -55.65 -54.06 66.64
CA SER A 812 -55.94 -55.31 67.35
C SER A 812 -57.12 -55.21 68.33
N TRP A 813 -58.35 -55.12 67.81
CA TRP A 813 -59.59 -55.28 68.55
C TRP A 813 -60.25 -56.60 68.15
N LYS A 814 -60.22 -57.59 69.06
CA LYS A 814 -61.09 -58.78 68.97
C LYS A 814 -62.51 -58.36 69.31
N ILE A 815 -63.43 -58.57 68.37
CA ILE A 815 -64.88 -58.50 68.62
C ILE A 815 -65.31 -59.87 69.17
N LYS A 816 -66.10 -59.87 70.25
CA LYS A 816 -66.89 -61.03 70.69
C LYS A 816 -68.24 -60.99 70.00
#